data_AF-A0A6C0KVU5-F1
#
_entry.id   AF-A0A6C0KVU5-F1
#
_cell.length_a   1.000
_cell.length_b   1.000
_cell.length_c   1.000
_cell.angle_alpha   90.00
_cell.angle_beta   90.00
_cell.angle_gamma   90.00
#
_symmetry.space_group_name_H-M   'P 1'
#
loop_
_entity.id
_entity.type
_entity.pdbx_description
1 polymer ?
#
loop_
_entity_poly.entity_id
_entity_poly.type
_entity_poly.pdbx_seq_one_letter_code
_entity_poly.pdbx_strand_id
1 'polypeptide(L)'
;MASCKELMCQEGITNKKEAAAWLLKHHPDRGAEPTSVNVGQFSTCMGERVFCEPKPVSEKKATPEKVATVVASDDGEKSSIGRVFQRVRVSAARDVASAPVEPAYKPNRRQLECVRQVSNWSKIGPAQRFNKSRFSIEETDKLIPIASPKLEAMLQNIEALDKNDLAISGHTFKHFIFSDIKFLGYGAKIIASGFIARGFKPILRLDKSRIVVDVPAGGSKNFAVLSSTALWDSPFKHKLKKEVLDVYNARPDNIFGENCRFIILDSGFKEGIDLFDVKYVHLFEPLMTAADMTQALGRATRLCGQKGLEFIPNRGWPLFVYKYSQTIPELLRPAFKASALFDIALQLKGLDTRLHRVTKAINDVSILAAVDQPLTEEIHKSGLLPKLRIGKKTELVRTVNTMAMSGNVTRANLLGDKGRSALALEDEKLLALEDEKVLALEDDPCAPRVPKECIGTIVPFQASRLTMQTVVPSIITEASTLVYTVPASLATMTKGVPTTWFELRRYVLANFKKMSWDKQEIVNKCGQGGGAVQTRAQAAAALAAKAKKAAKTRKMDKKKAAAPKKGTRKGAPVVPKKGTKKAAAPVVEEPVFVEKKKKGPALKLIDYTPTQDFISSYFTVESPIKGMLLWHSVGTGKTCTAIALASRQFEPAGYTIMWVTRHTLKADIWKNVFDQVCHSTIAEEVREGRLLPEDVEKRQRSLYQQWIPPISYRQFSNIVQGKNPIFKVLQKRNGKADPLKKTLIIIDEAHKLYSSDFKGAEKPDVGAFYAALQNSYKISGQDSARVVLMSATPYNESPMELMSLLNLCREKDKALPEEFGAFVEKYMDADGNFTTDGLKTYMNDVAGQISYLNREADPSQFAQPIYASVEIPISTIDSVLEGDNSDILELRKDAADLLEEQRVLRDETILYLEHQIGLIQPALEAKLGECKTQFVGKAKDTKACQVRVTKRYKEALKLEERNLREARKRAEQITGEYEKTGKKIVRITVKARKSGLGMLTQQAQLEDRCKIGI
;
A
#
# COMPACT_ATOMS: atom_id res chain seq x y z
N MET A 1 -51.03 -36.30 19.09
CA MET A 1 -50.63 -36.71 17.73
C MET A 1 -49.28 -36.08 17.45
N ALA A 2 -48.35 -36.77 16.79
CA ALA A 2 -47.08 -36.17 16.36
C ALA A 2 -47.33 -35.13 15.25
N SER A 3 -46.46 -34.13 15.12
CA SER A 3 -46.56 -33.16 14.03
C SER A 3 -46.11 -33.77 12.70
N CYS A 4 -46.64 -33.26 11.59
CA CYS A 4 -46.26 -33.74 10.25
C CYS A 4 -44.76 -33.65 9.96
N LYS A 5 -44.04 -32.69 10.56
CA LYS A 5 -42.58 -32.56 10.40
C LYS A 5 -41.81 -33.64 11.16
N GLU A 6 -42.24 -33.98 12.37
CA GLU A 6 -41.66 -35.11 13.12
C GLU A 6 -41.94 -36.44 12.42
N LEU A 7 -43.18 -36.64 11.96
CA LEU A 7 -43.66 -37.87 11.33
C LEU A 7 -42.94 -38.13 9.99
N MET A 8 -42.74 -37.09 9.17
CA MET A 8 -41.91 -37.18 7.95
C MET A 8 -40.42 -37.34 8.25
N CYS A 9 -39.91 -36.78 9.36
CA CYS A 9 -38.51 -36.96 9.78
C CYS A 9 -38.20 -38.34 10.39
N GLN A 10 -39.18 -39.01 11.00
CA GLN A 10 -39.02 -40.39 11.49
C GLN A 10 -38.78 -41.35 10.31
N GLU A 11 -39.54 -41.20 9.23
CA GLU A 11 -39.38 -42.00 8.00
C GLU A 11 -38.29 -41.46 7.04
N GLY A 12 -37.56 -40.40 7.43
CA GLY A 12 -36.47 -39.81 6.65
C GLY A 12 -36.89 -39.13 5.33
N ILE A 13 -38.17 -38.78 5.18
CA ILE A 13 -38.76 -38.35 3.91
C ILE A 13 -38.55 -36.84 3.69
N THR A 14 -37.75 -36.50 2.69
CA THR A 14 -37.31 -35.12 2.42
C THR A 14 -38.14 -34.41 1.35
N ASN A 15 -38.91 -35.16 0.55
CA ASN A 15 -39.68 -34.59 -0.56
C ASN A 15 -40.91 -35.42 -0.94
N LYS A 16 -41.77 -34.81 -1.78
CA LYS A 16 -43.05 -35.39 -2.21
C LYS A 16 -42.90 -36.71 -3.00
N LYS A 17 -41.77 -36.95 -3.68
CA LYS A 17 -41.56 -38.17 -4.47
C LYS A 17 -41.27 -39.37 -3.56
N GLU A 18 -40.49 -39.15 -2.51
CA GLU A 18 -40.24 -40.12 -1.43
C GLU A 18 -41.53 -40.42 -0.66
N ALA A 19 -42.31 -39.40 -0.28
CA ALA A 19 -43.62 -39.59 0.39
C ALA A 19 -44.60 -40.43 -0.45
N ALA A 20 -44.66 -40.17 -1.77
CA ALA A 20 -45.48 -40.97 -2.68
C ALA A 20 -45.06 -42.44 -2.73
N ALA A 21 -43.75 -42.71 -2.79
CA ALA A 21 -43.22 -44.08 -2.79
C ALA A 21 -43.45 -44.81 -1.46
N TRP A 22 -43.34 -44.10 -0.33
CA TRP A 22 -43.61 -44.64 1.01
C TRP A 22 -45.08 -45.08 1.15
N LEU A 23 -46.03 -44.21 0.76
CA LEU A 23 -47.46 -44.53 0.77
C LEU A 23 -47.80 -45.70 -0.16
N LEU A 24 -47.17 -45.77 -1.34
CA LEU A 24 -47.41 -46.85 -2.31
C LEU A 24 -46.90 -48.22 -1.84
N LYS A 25 -45.98 -48.24 -0.88
CA LYS A 25 -45.38 -49.45 -0.28
C LYS A 25 -46.14 -49.95 0.94
N HIS A 26 -46.69 -49.04 1.76
CA HIS A 26 -47.35 -49.38 3.04
C HIS A 26 -48.88 -49.20 3.00
N HIS A 27 -49.50 -49.20 1.81
CA HIS A 27 -50.97 -49.15 1.68
C HIS A 27 -51.60 -50.50 2.10
N PRO A 28 -52.68 -50.52 2.90
CA PRO A 28 -53.30 -51.76 3.37
C PRO A 28 -53.67 -52.74 2.25
N ASP A 29 -54.28 -52.22 1.16
CA ASP A 29 -54.74 -53.02 0.01
C ASP A 29 -53.61 -53.66 -0.82
N ARG A 30 -52.34 -53.50 -0.41
CA ARG A 30 -51.17 -54.11 -1.04
C ARG A 30 -50.48 -55.18 -0.17
N GLY A 31 -51.12 -55.61 0.92
CA GLY A 31 -50.64 -56.72 1.76
C GLY A 31 -49.39 -56.40 2.58
N ALA A 32 -49.17 -55.13 2.91
CA ALA A 32 -48.10 -54.73 3.83
C ALA A 32 -48.51 -54.99 5.29
N GLU A 33 -47.56 -55.43 6.12
CA GLU A 33 -47.78 -55.59 7.56
C GLU A 33 -48.07 -54.24 8.25
N PRO A 34 -48.87 -54.22 9.34
CA PRO A 34 -49.33 -52.99 9.97
C PRO A 34 -48.20 -52.21 10.64
N THR A 35 -47.75 -51.14 10.00
CA THR A 35 -46.81 -50.17 10.57
C THR A 35 -47.42 -49.40 11.73
N SER A 36 -46.61 -49.01 12.72
CA SER A 36 -47.00 -48.14 13.85
C SER A 36 -47.42 -46.72 13.44
N VAL A 37 -47.21 -46.34 12.18
CA VAL A 37 -47.53 -45.03 11.60
C VAL A 37 -48.87 -45.10 10.87
N ASN A 38 -49.79 -44.19 11.19
CA ASN A 38 -51.11 -44.12 10.54
C ASN A 38 -51.00 -43.57 9.12
N VAL A 39 -51.21 -44.44 8.12
CA VAL A 39 -51.13 -44.14 6.67
C VAL A 39 -52.04 -42.98 6.26
N GLY A 40 -53.21 -42.83 6.90
CA GLY A 40 -54.12 -41.71 6.66
C GLY A 40 -53.53 -40.36 7.09
N GLN A 41 -52.90 -40.31 8.27
CA GLN A 41 -52.18 -39.11 8.72
C GLN A 41 -50.98 -38.80 7.82
N PHE A 42 -50.24 -39.82 7.38
CA PHE A 42 -49.12 -39.67 6.46
C PHE A 42 -49.56 -39.04 5.12
N SER A 43 -50.71 -39.47 4.59
CA SER A 43 -51.33 -38.90 3.39
C SER A 43 -51.70 -37.42 3.57
N THR A 44 -52.30 -37.04 4.70
CA THR A 44 -52.60 -35.64 5.04
C THR A 44 -51.34 -34.77 5.06
N CYS A 45 -50.28 -35.22 5.74
CA CYS A 45 -49.01 -34.51 5.82
C CYS A 45 -48.35 -34.30 4.43
N MET A 46 -48.47 -35.28 3.52
CA MET A 46 -48.02 -35.14 2.13
C MET A 46 -48.85 -34.12 1.33
N GLY A 47 -50.14 -33.99 1.65
CA GLY A 47 -51.04 -32.96 1.10
C GLY A 47 -50.63 -31.55 1.52
N GLU A 48 -50.32 -31.36 2.81
CA GLU A 48 -49.84 -30.11 3.41
C GLU A 48 -48.42 -29.70 2.98
N ARG A 49 -47.69 -30.59 2.27
CA ARG A 49 -46.31 -30.40 1.77
C ARG A 49 -45.26 -30.19 2.86
N VAL A 50 -45.51 -30.69 4.07
CA VAL A 50 -44.52 -30.69 5.15
C VAL A 50 -43.58 -31.89 4.93
N PHE A 51 -42.27 -31.65 4.94
CA PHE A 51 -41.24 -32.68 4.75
C PHE A 51 -40.08 -32.50 5.74
N CYS A 52 -39.22 -33.51 5.86
CA CYS A 52 -38.03 -33.40 6.71
C CYS A 52 -36.92 -32.57 6.05
N GLU A 53 -36.27 -31.72 6.84
CA GLU A 53 -35.04 -31.02 6.44
C GLU A 53 -33.82 -31.95 6.66
N PRO A 54 -32.96 -32.18 5.66
CA PRO A 54 -31.80 -33.04 5.81
C PRO A 54 -30.78 -32.43 6.78
N LYS A 55 -30.48 -33.15 7.87
CA LYS A 55 -29.43 -32.76 8.83
C LYS A 55 -28.04 -32.92 8.19
N PRO A 56 -27.12 -31.94 8.36
CA PRO A 56 -25.77 -32.06 7.82
C PRO A 56 -25.01 -33.21 8.48
N VAL A 57 -24.23 -33.94 7.68
CA VAL A 57 -23.50 -35.14 8.12
C VAL A 57 -22.24 -34.74 8.89
N SER A 58 -22.14 -35.17 10.15
CA SER A 58 -20.90 -35.13 10.94
C SER A 58 -20.19 -36.49 10.89
N GLU A 59 -18.93 -36.53 10.48
CA GLU A 59 -18.14 -37.76 10.53
C GLU A 59 -17.83 -38.21 11.97
N LYS A 60 -17.64 -39.52 12.15
CA LYS A 60 -17.70 -40.17 13.46
C LYS A 60 -16.39 -40.04 14.24
N LYS A 61 -16.49 -39.64 15.52
CA LYS A 61 -15.51 -40.03 16.55
C LYS A 61 -15.90 -41.39 17.13
N ALA A 62 -14.92 -42.26 17.34
CA ALA A 62 -15.07 -43.42 18.21
C ALA A 62 -15.07 -42.99 19.69
N THR A 63 -15.86 -43.68 20.52
CA THR A 63 -15.92 -43.46 21.97
C THR A 63 -14.91 -44.37 22.70
N PRO A 64 -14.19 -43.87 23.72
CA PRO A 64 -13.27 -44.71 24.50
C PRO A 64 -14.02 -45.56 25.54
N GLU A 65 -13.48 -46.74 25.84
CA GLU A 65 -13.85 -47.50 27.03
C GLU A 65 -13.24 -46.88 28.31
N LYS A 66 -13.79 -47.26 29.47
CA LYS A 66 -13.34 -46.77 30.78
C LYS A 66 -12.04 -47.46 31.20
N VAL A 67 -10.96 -46.70 31.31
CA VAL A 67 -9.79 -47.05 32.13
C VAL A 67 -9.61 -45.95 33.18
N ALA A 68 -9.14 -46.33 34.39
CA ALA A 68 -9.21 -45.48 35.57
C ALA A 68 -8.37 -44.20 35.47
N THR A 69 -8.86 -43.13 36.10
CA THR A 69 -8.13 -41.87 36.30
C THR A 69 -6.92 -42.07 37.21
N VAL A 70 -5.73 -42.09 36.63
CA VAL A 70 -4.50 -41.72 37.34
C VAL A 70 -4.31 -40.21 37.13
N VAL A 71 -4.23 -39.45 38.22
CA VAL A 71 -3.90 -38.02 38.16
C VAL A 71 -2.39 -37.88 37.98
N ALA A 72 -1.96 -37.64 36.74
CA ALA A 72 -0.62 -37.16 36.44
C ALA A 72 -0.58 -35.62 36.53
N SER A 73 0.47 -35.05 37.13
CA SER A 73 0.59 -33.60 37.33
C SER A 73 0.93 -32.84 36.04
N ASP A 74 0.54 -31.57 35.97
CA ASP A 74 0.80 -30.65 34.84
C ASP A 74 2.24 -30.12 34.89
N ASP A 75 3.21 -31.01 34.65
CA ASP A 75 4.64 -30.71 34.65
C ASP A 75 5.26 -30.82 33.24
N GLY A 76 5.46 -29.67 32.59
CA GLY A 76 6.81 -29.42 32.06
C GLY A 76 7.13 -29.51 30.57
N GLU A 77 6.20 -29.47 29.59
CA GLU A 77 6.63 -29.18 28.19
C GLU A 77 5.71 -28.30 27.32
N LYS A 78 5.73 -26.99 27.59
CA LYS A 78 5.08 -25.96 26.74
C LYS A 78 5.91 -25.68 25.47
N SER A 79 5.82 -26.62 24.52
CA SER A 79 6.61 -26.65 23.28
C SER A 79 6.65 -25.30 22.55
N SER A 80 7.83 -24.92 22.06
CA SER A 80 8.09 -23.55 21.57
C SER A 80 7.30 -23.19 20.30
N ILE A 81 6.75 -24.21 19.63
CA ILE A 81 5.85 -24.10 18.47
C ILE A 81 4.63 -23.23 18.77
N GLY A 82 3.89 -23.47 19.86
CA GLY A 82 2.62 -22.78 20.11
C GLY A 82 2.72 -21.25 20.19
N ARG A 83 3.87 -20.74 20.66
CA ARG A 83 4.17 -19.30 20.76
C ARG A 83 4.47 -18.62 19.42
N VAL A 84 4.80 -19.39 18.38
CA VAL A 84 4.90 -18.91 16.99
C VAL A 84 3.48 -18.75 16.41
N PHE A 85 2.68 -19.81 16.48
CA PHE A 85 1.37 -19.87 15.84
C PHE A 85 0.37 -18.87 16.45
N GLN A 86 0.48 -18.54 17.75
CA GLN A 86 -0.33 -17.48 18.37
C GLN A 86 -0.13 -16.07 17.77
N ARG A 87 0.93 -15.81 17.00
CA ARG A 87 1.19 -14.49 16.38
C ARG A 87 0.76 -14.36 14.91
N VAL A 88 0.34 -15.45 14.26
CA VAL A 88 -0.18 -15.45 12.88
C VAL A 88 -1.70 -15.21 12.84
N ARG A 89 -2.38 -15.28 14.00
CA ARG A 89 -3.68 -14.63 14.16
C ARG A 89 -3.49 -13.13 14.02
N VAL A 90 -3.88 -12.62 12.85
CA VAL A 90 -4.03 -11.18 12.59
C VAL A 90 -4.84 -10.58 13.73
N SER A 91 -4.39 -9.43 14.24
CA SER A 91 -5.18 -8.64 15.19
C SER A 91 -6.36 -8.01 14.45
N ALA A 92 -7.40 -8.82 14.20
CA ALA A 92 -8.73 -8.29 14.01
C ALA A 92 -9.04 -7.38 15.20
N ALA A 93 -9.32 -6.12 14.92
CA ALA A 93 -9.94 -5.24 15.90
C ALA A 93 -11.23 -5.90 16.40
N ARG A 94 -11.66 -5.61 17.63
CA ARG A 94 -12.92 -6.12 18.19
C ARG A 94 -14.15 -5.40 17.63
N ASP A 95 -14.12 -5.13 16.33
CA ASP A 95 -15.18 -4.48 15.60
C ASP A 95 -16.15 -5.55 15.09
N VAL A 96 -17.43 -5.28 15.32
CA VAL A 96 -18.55 -6.23 15.22
C VAL A 96 -18.50 -7.07 13.94
N ALA A 97 -18.68 -8.38 14.09
CA ALA A 97 -18.92 -9.32 13.00
C ALA A 97 -20.24 -8.98 12.28
N SER A 98 -20.15 -8.01 11.38
CA SER A 98 -21.21 -7.60 10.47
C SER A 98 -21.33 -8.62 9.34
N ALA A 99 -22.57 -8.95 8.96
CA ALA A 99 -22.84 -9.82 7.82
C ALA A 99 -22.19 -9.24 6.54
N PRO A 100 -21.80 -10.09 5.56
CA PRO A 100 -21.19 -9.63 4.32
C PRO A 100 -22.09 -8.62 3.61
N VAL A 101 -21.70 -7.35 3.64
CA VAL A 101 -22.42 -6.25 3.01
C VAL A 101 -22.37 -6.45 1.49
N GLU A 102 -23.51 -6.70 0.86
CA GLU A 102 -23.59 -6.74 -0.60
C GLU A 102 -23.11 -5.40 -1.18
N PRO A 103 -22.24 -5.41 -2.21
CA PRO A 103 -21.73 -4.17 -2.79
C PRO A 103 -22.86 -3.38 -3.43
N ALA A 104 -23.10 -2.17 -2.90
CA ALA A 104 -24.13 -1.25 -3.36
C ALA A 104 -24.02 -0.90 -4.86
N TYR A 105 -22.81 -0.97 -5.41
CA TYR A 105 -22.54 -0.73 -6.83
C TYR A 105 -21.97 -1.97 -7.52
N LYS A 106 -22.61 -2.37 -8.63
CA LYS A 106 -22.09 -3.42 -9.53
C LYS A 106 -20.89 -2.90 -10.34
N PRO A 107 -19.91 -3.74 -10.72
CA PRO A 107 -18.73 -3.29 -11.45
C PRO A 107 -19.07 -2.55 -12.76
N ASN A 108 -18.66 -1.29 -12.87
CA ASN A 108 -18.91 -0.47 -14.06
C ASN A 108 -17.75 0.49 -14.33
N ARG A 109 -16.97 0.15 -15.36
CA ARG A 109 -15.79 0.91 -15.79
C ARG A 109 -16.08 2.38 -16.14
N ARG A 110 -17.24 2.70 -16.74
CA ARG A 110 -17.56 4.10 -17.12
C ARG A 110 -17.86 4.95 -15.89
N GLN A 111 -18.58 4.39 -14.92
CA GLN A 111 -18.84 5.06 -13.65
C GLN A 111 -17.56 5.17 -12.82
N LEU A 112 -16.72 4.13 -12.78
CA LEU A 112 -15.39 4.16 -12.15
C LEU A 112 -14.52 5.29 -12.71
N GLU A 113 -14.38 5.36 -14.04
CA GLU A 113 -13.61 6.43 -14.69
C GLU A 113 -14.21 7.83 -14.39
N CYS A 114 -15.55 7.94 -14.24
CA CYS A 114 -16.23 9.18 -13.87
C CYS A 114 -16.02 9.59 -12.41
N VAL A 115 -16.24 8.70 -11.43
CA VAL A 115 -16.06 8.99 -9.99
C VAL A 115 -14.62 9.40 -9.70
N ARG A 116 -13.65 8.72 -10.31
CA ARG A 116 -12.23 9.08 -10.19
C ARG A 116 -11.94 10.47 -10.76
N GLN A 117 -12.50 10.81 -11.93
CA GLN A 117 -12.39 12.18 -12.48
C GLN A 117 -12.98 13.22 -11.53
N VAL A 118 -14.23 13.01 -11.07
CA VAL A 118 -14.92 13.98 -10.20
C VAL A 118 -14.17 14.19 -8.88
N SER A 119 -13.57 13.14 -8.32
CA SER A 119 -12.73 13.28 -7.12
C SER A 119 -11.45 14.10 -7.36
N ASN A 120 -10.98 14.17 -8.59
CA ASN A 120 -9.79 14.94 -8.97
C ASN A 120 -10.16 16.41 -9.27
N TRP A 121 -11.25 16.63 -10.00
CA TRP A 121 -11.90 17.91 -10.25
C TRP A 121 -13.33 17.67 -10.73
N SER A 122 -14.32 18.48 -10.36
CA SER A 122 -15.73 18.21 -10.69
C SER A 122 -15.99 18.15 -12.21
N LYS A 123 -15.78 19.25 -12.93
CA LYS A 123 -15.95 19.38 -14.39
C LYS A 123 -14.93 20.34 -14.98
N ILE A 124 -14.06 19.84 -15.87
CA ILE A 124 -13.01 20.65 -16.53
C ILE A 124 -13.54 21.25 -17.84
N GLY A 125 -13.58 22.59 -17.94
CA GLY A 125 -13.80 23.33 -19.18
C GLY A 125 -12.50 23.68 -19.92
N PRO A 126 -12.57 24.37 -21.07
CA PRO A 126 -11.39 24.90 -21.77
C PRO A 126 -10.61 25.94 -20.93
N ALA A 127 -11.31 26.72 -20.10
CA ALA A 127 -10.73 27.78 -19.28
C ALA A 127 -9.86 27.27 -18.12
N GLN A 128 -10.06 26.03 -17.68
CA GLN A 128 -9.29 25.38 -16.62
C GLN A 128 -8.14 24.51 -17.15
N ARG A 129 -7.82 24.59 -18.45
CA ARG A 129 -6.75 23.79 -19.10
C ARG A 129 -5.59 24.68 -19.55
N PHE A 130 -4.54 24.81 -18.74
CA PHE A 130 -3.35 25.64 -19.03
C PHE A 130 -2.68 25.36 -20.38
N ASN A 131 -2.91 24.16 -20.95
CA ASN A 131 -2.40 23.77 -22.25
C ASN A 131 -3.26 24.16 -23.47
N LYS A 132 -4.26 25.05 -23.29
CA LYS A 132 -5.17 25.56 -24.33
C LYS A 132 -5.30 27.08 -24.25
N SER A 133 -5.55 27.73 -25.39
CA SER A 133 -5.54 29.19 -25.54
C SER A 133 -6.64 29.96 -24.81
N ARG A 134 -7.69 29.28 -24.32
CA ARG A 134 -8.76 29.88 -23.51
C ARG A 134 -8.49 29.82 -22.00
N PHE A 135 -7.31 29.39 -21.56
CA PHE A 135 -6.99 29.27 -20.15
C PHE A 135 -7.12 30.62 -19.42
N SER A 136 -7.83 30.61 -18.28
CA SER A 136 -8.10 31.78 -17.46
C SER A 136 -7.64 31.49 -16.03
N ILE A 137 -6.67 32.27 -15.56
CA ILE A 137 -6.08 32.17 -14.21
C ILE A 137 -7.17 32.44 -13.16
N GLU A 138 -7.92 33.53 -13.33
CA GLU A 138 -8.95 33.97 -12.39
C GLU A 138 -10.16 33.02 -12.33
N GLU A 139 -10.65 32.52 -13.46
CA GLU A 139 -11.72 31.52 -13.48
C GLU A 139 -11.26 30.19 -12.88
N THR A 140 -9.98 29.83 -13.06
CA THR A 140 -9.44 28.61 -12.46
C THR A 140 -9.38 28.76 -10.96
N ASP A 141 -8.78 29.84 -10.44
CA ASP A 141 -8.60 30.06 -9.00
C ASP A 141 -9.94 30.12 -8.25
N LYS A 142 -10.90 30.92 -8.74
CA LYS A 142 -12.26 31.03 -8.19
C LYS A 142 -13.00 29.68 -8.14
N LEU A 143 -12.63 28.73 -9.01
CA LEU A 143 -13.23 27.39 -9.03
C LEU A 143 -12.44 26.33 -8.24
N ILE A 144 -11.20 26.57 -7.79
CA ILE A 144 -10.43 25.55 -7.04
C ILE A 144 -11.21 25.06 -5.81
N PRO A 145 -11.73 25.92 -4.90
CA PRO A 145 -12.40 25.45 -3.68
C PRO A 145 -13.66 24.63 -3.94
N ILE A 146 -14.38 24.94 -5.02
CA ILE A 146 -15.70 24.34 -5.33
C ILE A 146 -15.57 23.12 -6.24
N ALA A 147 -14.68 23.15 -7.22
CA ALA A 147 -14.48 22.05 -8.15
C ALA A 147 -13.47 21.02 -7.67
N SER A 148 -12.51 21.40 -6.81
CA SER A 148 -11.56 20.47 -6.18
C SER A 148 -11.12 20.96 -4.78
N PRO A 149 -11.97 20.79 -3.74
CA PRO A 149 -11.61 21.05 -2.34
C PRO A 149 -10.30 20.38 -1.93
N LYS A 150 -10.00 19.22 -2.53
CA LYS A 150 -8.78 18.46 -2.35
C LYS A 150 -7.53 19.17 -2.90
N LEU A 151 -7.64 19.90 -4.01
CA LEU A 151 -6.55 20.73 -4.54
C LEU A 151 -6.31 21.95 -3.66
N GLU A 152 -7.39 22.59 -3.17
CA GLU A 152 -7.30 23.67 -2.19
C GLU A 152 -6.55 23.22 -0.93
N ALA A 153 -6.99 22.13 -0.29
CA ALA A 153 -6.34 21.58 0.90
C ALA A 153 -4.88 21.13 0.65
N MET A 154 -4.53 20.66 -0.55
CA MET A 154 -3.15 20.35 -0.90
C MET A 154 -2.28 21.62 -0.99
N LEU A 155 -2.78 22.69 -1.61
CA LEU A 155 -2.08 23.96 -1.74
C LEU A 155 -1.91 24.64 -0.37
N GLN A 156 -2.96 24.64 0.45
CA GLN A 156 -2.91 25.14 1.83
C GLN A 156 -1.92 24.36 2.72
N ASN A 157 -1.86 23.02 2.58
CA ASN A 157 -0.84 22.21 3.27
C ASN A 157 0.58 22.57 2.82
N ILE A 158 0.80 22.81 1.52
CA ILE A 158 2.11 23.25 1.00
C ILE A 158 2.51 24.61 1.59
N GLU A 159 1.59 25.56 1.71
CA GLU A 159 1.87 26.87 2.34
C GLU A 159 2.10 26.78 3.85
N ALA A 160 1.46 25.85 4.55
CA ALA A 160 1.72 25.59 5.97
C ALA A 160 3.10 24.96 6.18
N LEU A 161 3.48 24.00 5.33
CA LEU A 161 4.82 23.38 5.34
C LEU A 161 5.91 24.41 5.03
N ASP A 162 5.70 25.31 4.07
CA ASP A 162 6.66 26.39 3.77
C ASP A 162 6.92 27.31 4.97
N LYS A 163 5.87 27.70 5.70
CA LYS A 163 6.02 28.55 6.90
C LYS A 163 6.83 27.85 7.98
N ASN A 164 6.57 26.56 8.21
CA ASN A 164 7.29 25.74 9.19
C ASN A 164 8.76 25.51 8.78
N ASP A 165 9.01 25.21 7.51
CA ASP A 165 10.35 24.91 7.00
C ASP A 165 11.25 26.15 6.95
N LEU A 166 10.70 27.31 6.58
CA LEU A 166 11.39 28.58 6.67
C LEU A 166 11.71 28.96 8.12
N ALA A 167 10.81 28.68 9.08
CA ALA A 167 11.04 28.93 10.49
C ALA A 167 12.11 28.02 11.13
N ILE A 168 12.13 26.72 10.76
CA ILE A 168 13.07 25.73 11.31
C ILE A 168 14.45 25.80 10.63
N SER A 169 14.49 26.02 9.31
CA SER A 169 15.71 25.82 8.50
C SER A 169 16.10 26.98 7.59
N GLY A 170 15.27 28.01 7.44
CA GLY A 170 15.49 29.10 6.48
C GLY A 170 15.31 28.71 5.00
N HIS A 171 14.99 27.45 4.69
CA HIS A 171 14.84 26.92 3.34
C HIS A 171 13.44 26.34 3.09
N THR A 172 12.93 26.48 1.87
CA THR A 172 11.83 25.65 1.36
C THR A 172 12.40 24.32 0.82
N PHE A 173 11.59 23.26 0.68
CA PHE A 173 12.08 21.95 0.18
C PHE A 173 11.30 21.45 -1.03
N LYS A 174 11.82 20.42 -1.70
CA LYS A 174 11.21 19.86 -2.92
C LYS A 174 10.06 18.90 -2.65
N HIS A 175 9.03 19.02 -3.49
CA HIS A 175 7.79 18.26 -3.44
C HIS A 175 7.60 17.41 -4.71
N PHE A 176 7.19 16.16 -4.52
CA PHE A 176 6.70 15.27 -5.56
C PHE A 176 5.19 15.12 -5.42
N ILE A 177 4.43 15.41 -6.49
CA ILE A 177 2.97 15.27 -6.54
C ILE A 177 2.63 14.17 -7.55
N PHE A 178 1.86 13.17 -7.13
CA PHE A 178 1.44 12.04 -7.97
C PHE A 178 -0.08 11.98 -8.12
N SER A 179 -0.54 11.75 -9.34
CA SER A 179 -1.93 11.40 -9.64
C SER A 179 -1.94 10.15 -10.52
N ASP A 180 -2.80 9.18 -10.22
CA ASP A 180 -2.94 8.00 -11.08
C ASP A 180 -3.81 8.30 -12.32
N ILE A 181 -4.54 9.41 -12.31
CA ILE A 181 -5.43 9.82 -13.40
C ILE A 181 -4.63 10.49 -14.53
N LYS A 182 -4.85 10.02 -15.77
CA LYS A 182 -4.09 10.43 -16.98
C LYS A 182 -4.94 10.77 -18.21
N PHE A 183 -6.24 11.04 -18.06
CA PHE A 183 -7.20 11.18 -19.18
C PHE A 183 -8.04 12.46 -19.14
N LEU A 184 -8.47 12.94 -20.32
CA LEU A 184 -9.31 14.14 -20.55
C LEU A 184 -8.87 15.45 -19.85
N GLY A 185 -7.58 15.58 -19.50
CA GLY A 185 -7.01 16.78 -18.86
C GLY A 185 -7.09 16.78 -17.33
N TYR A 186 -7.62 15.73 -16.72
CA TYR A 186 -7.56 15.49 -15.28
C TYR A 186 -6.15 15.03 -14.84
N GLY A 187 -5.96 14.87 -13.53
CA GLY A 187 -4.71 14.46 -12.91
C GLY A 187 -3.65 15.53 -12.96
N ALA A 188 -2.42 15.15 -13.33
CA ALA A 188 -1.26 16.05 -13.37
C ALA A 188 -1.50 17.38 -14.11
N LYS A 189 -2.42 17.41 -15.10
CA LYS A 189 -2.72 18.62 -15.89
C LYS A 189 -3.63 19.62 -15.19
N ILE A 190 -4.63 19.19 -14.42
CA ILE A 190 -5.50 20.12 -13.69
C ILE A 190 -4.83 20.61 -12.40
N ILE A 191 -3.99 19.76 -11.77
CA ILE A 191 -3.10 20.18 -10.68
C ILE A 191 -2.15 21.28 -11.20
N ALA A 192 -1.52 21.09 -12.36
CA ALA A 192 -0.68 22.12 -12.99
C ALA A 192 -1.44 23.42 -13.32
N SER A 193 -2.72 23.35 -13.75
CA SER A 193 -3.56 24.54 -13.91
C SER A 193 -3.77 25.29 -12.59
N GLY A 194 -4.07 24.58 -11.49
CA GLY A 194 -4.26 25.20 -10.17
C GLY A 194 -2.96 25.78 -9.57
N PHE A 195 -1.81 25.16 -9.86
CA PHE A 195 -0.50 25.73 -9.56
C PHE A 195 -0.29 27.07 -10.29
N ILE A 196 -0.61 27.16 -11.59
CA ILE A 196 -0.51 28.41 -12.34
C ILE A 196 -1.52 29.44 -11.81
N ALA A 197 -2.72 29.01 -11.38
CA ALA A 197 -3.72 29.87 -10.76
C ALA A 197 -3.20 30.52 -9.46
N ARG A 198 -2.51 29.77 -8.60
CA ARG A 198 -1.81 30.29 -7.38
C ARG A 198 -0.42 30.91 -7.65
N GLY A 199 -0.14 31.28 -8.90
CA GLY A 199 1.08 32.02 -9.29
C GLY A 199 2.38 31.21 -9.28
N PHE A 200 2.32 29.88 -9.29
CA PHE A 200 3.49 29.03 -9.55
C PHE A 200 3.80 29.00 -11.05
N LYS A 201 5.08 28.97 -11.42
CA LYS A 201 5.55 29.10 -12.81
C LYS A 201 6.03 27.73 -13.34
N PRO A 202 5.56 27.27 -14.51
CA PRO A 202 6.06 26.03 -15.11
C PRO A 202 7.46 26.25 -15.72
N ILE A 203 8.38 25.31 -15.50
CA ILE A 203 9.69 25.28 -16.20
C ILE A 203 9.58 24.77 -17.66
N LEU A 204 8.36 24.60 -18.17
CA LEU A 204 8.06 24.10 -19.50
C LEU A 204 7.34 25.18 -20.31
N ARG A 205 7.95 25.60 -21.42
CA ARG A 205 7.36 26.56 -22.36
C ARG A 205 7.22 25.94 -23.74
N LEU A 206 6.22 26.39 -24.49
CA LEU A 206 6.08 26.11 -25.92
C LEU A 206 6.87 27.14 -26.73
N ASP A 207 7.90 26.71 -27.45
CA ASP A 207 8.62 27.52 -28.46
C ASP A 207 8.47 26.85 -29.83
N LYS A 208 7.90 27.58 -30.82
CA LYS A 208 7.80 27.17 -32.23
C LYS A 208 7.35 25.71 -32.40
N SER A 209 6.23 25.37 -31.73
CA SER A 209 5.60 24.05 -31.70
C SER A 209 6.46 22.92 -31.10
N ARG A 210 7.43 23.24 -30.24
CA ARG A 210 8.20 22.31 -29.42
C ARG A 210 8.11 22.72 -27.96
N ILE A 211 7.95 21.75 -27.07
CA ILE A 211 8.11 21.99 -25.63
C ILE A 211 9.61 22.06 -25.33
N VAL A 212 10.04 23.09 -24.62
CA VAL A 212 11.41 23.30 -24.15
C VAL A 212 11.43 23.50 -22.64
N VAL A 213 12.54 23.14 -21.99
CA VAL A 213 12.79 23.53 -20.60
C VAL A 213 13.33 24.95 -20.58
N ASP A 214 12.68 25.81 -19.80
CA ASP A 214 12.95 27.24 -19.69
C ASP A 214 12.70 27.64 -18.23
N VAL A 215 13.76 27.79 -17.43
CA VAL A 215 13.65 27.96 -15.97
C VAL A 215 13.35 29.44 -15.65
N PRO A 216 12.16 29.77 -15.10
CA PRO A 216 11.79 31.16 -14.87
C PRO A 216 12.65 31.81 -13.78
N ALA A 217 13.09 33.04 -14.03
CA ALA A 217 13.78 33.83 -13.03
C ALA A 217 12.85 34.17 -11.84
N GLY A 218 13.41 34.07 -10.63
CA GLY A 218 12.81 34.53 -9.38
C GLY A 218 11.96 33.49 -8.63
N GLY A 219 12.61 32.82 -7.67
CA GLY A 219 11.97 32.19 -6.49
C GLY A 219 11.63 30.70 -6.62
N SER A 220 11.46 30.04 -5.47
CA SER A 220 11.14 28.60 -5.36
C SER A 220 9.70 28.23 -5.77
N LYS A 221 8.96 29.11 -6.45
CA LYS A 221 7.63 28.84 -7.03
C LYS A 221 7.68 28.20 -8.42
N ASN A 222 8.80 27.64 -8.83
CA ASN A 222 8.97 26.95 -10.11
C ASN A 222 8.56 25.46 -10.02
N PHE A 223 7.83 24.95 -11.03
CA PHE A 223 7.38 23.56 -11.09
C PHE A 223 7.57 22.88 -12.45
N ALA A 224 7.69 21.56 -12.45
CA ALA A 224 7.67 20.71 -13.62
C ALA A 224 6.40 19.84 -13.66
N VAL A 225 5.95 19.49 -14.87
CA VAL A 225 4.87 18.51 -15.08
C VAL A 225 5.29 17.50 -16.15
N LEU A 226 5.19 16.21 -15.83
CA LEU A 226 5.41 15.12 -16.77
C LEU A 226 4.11 14.32 -16.92
N SER A 227 3.52 14.35 -18.12
CA SER A 227 2.27 13.65 -18.41
C SER A 227 2.43 12.69 -19.59
N SER A 228 1.84 11.50 -19.46
CA SER A 228 1.86 10.47 -20.50
C SER A 228 0.91 10.74 -21.67
N THR A 229 0.04 11.75 -21.55
CA THR A 229 -0.75 12.28 -22.66
C THR A 229 -0.18 13.59 -23.17
N ALA A 230 -0.31 13.86 -24.48
CA ALA A 230 0.27 15.03 -25.15
C ALA A 230 -0.08 16.36 -24.47
N LEU A 231 0.90 17.28 -24.42
CA LEU A 231 0.81 18.59 -23.79
C LEU A 231 1.06 19.68 -24.84
N TRP A 232 0.20 20.69 -24.89
CA TRP A 232 0.03 21.57 -26.07
C TRP A 232 -0.04 20.76 -27.38
N ASP A 233 -0.76 19.63 -27.32
CA ASP A 233 -0.94 18.65 -28.40
C ASP A 233 0.36 18.01 -28.95
N SER A 234 1.51 18.25 -28.29
CA SER A 234 2.80 17.61 -28.56
C SER A 234 3.06 16.44 -27.59
N PRO A 235 3.53 15.27 -28.07
CA PRO A 235 3.90 14.16 -27.19
C PRO A 235 5.21 14.45 -26.43
N PHE A 236 5.29 13.99 -25.17
CA PHE A 236 6.53 14.05 -24.39
C PHE A 236 7.61 13.16 -25.01
N LYS A 237 8.76 13.75 -25.37
CA LYS A 237 9.91 13.04 -25.96
C LYS A 237 10.92 12.68 -24.87
N HIS A 238 11.63 11.56 -25.05
CA HIS A 238 12.63 11.09 -24.09
C HIS A 238 13.72 12.13 -23.74
N LYS A 239 14.12 12.96 -24.72
CA LYS A 239 15.06 14.07 -24.50
C LYS A 239 14.53 15.10 -23.49
N LEU A 240 13.28 15.53 -23.65
CA LEU A 240 12.61 16.49 -22.76
C LEU A 240 12.43 15.92 -21.35
N LYS A 241 12.04 14.64 -21.24
CA LYS A 241 11.98 13.93 -19.96
C LYS A 241 13.33 14.00 -19.23
N LYS A 242 14.44 13.79 -19.95
CA LYS A 242 15.78 13.91 -19.37
C LYS A 242 16.09 15.35 -18.96
N GLU A 243 15.86 16.33 -19.83
CA GLU A 243 16.13 17.76 -19.54
C GLU A 243 15.40 18.26 -18.29
N VAL A 244 14.16 17.84 -18.05
CA VAL A 244 13.41 18.15 -16.82
C VAL A 244 14.05 17.52 -15.58
N LEU A 245 14.45 16.24 -15.67
CA LEU A 245 15.08 15.52 -14.55
C LEU A 245 16.50 16.02 -14.25
N ASP A 246 17.27 16.39 -15.28
CA ASP A 246 18.60 16.98 -15.15
C ASP A 246 18.54 18.32 -14.37
N VAL A 247 17.46 19.11 -14.52
CA VAL A 247 17.20 20.32 -13.71
C VAL A 247 16.71 19.97 -12.30
N TYR A 248 15.71 19.09 -12.16
CA TYR A 248 15.10 18.78 -10.86
C TYR A 248 16.07 18.09 -9.88
N ASN A 249 16.97 17.25 -10.41
CA ASN A 249 17.97 16.49 -9.66
C ASN A 249 19.35 17.19 -9.60
N ALA A 250 19.47 18.44 -10.03
CA ALA A 250 20.73 19.19 -10.00
C ALA A 250 21.24 19.37 -8.56
N ARG A 251 22.55 19.15 -8.35
CA ARG A 251 23.24 19.24 -7.07
C ARG A 251 24.57 19.99 -7.25
N PRO A 252 24.89 21.00 -6.43
CA PRO A 252 24.07 21.53 -5.32
C PRO A 252 22.86 22.39 -5.79
N ASP A 253 22.88 22.82 -7.06
CA ASP A 253 22.07 23.92 -7.61
C ASP A 253 20.52 23.81 -7.51
N ASN A 254 19.97 22.66 -7.12
CA ASN A 254 18.53 22.49 -6.89
C ASN A 254 18.26 21.51 -5.73
N ILE A 255 18.96 21.62 -4.60
CA ILE A 255 18.66 20.82 -3.41
C ILE A 255 17.35 21.30 -2.77
N PHE A 256 17.15 22.62 -2.62
CA PHE A 256 15.99 23.22 -1.93
C PHE A 256 14.86 23.64 -2.91
N GLY A 257 15.08 23.49 -4.21
CA GLY A 257 14.07 23.72 -5.25
C GLY A 257 14.15 25.08 -5.94
N GLU A 258 15.29 25.75 -5.84
CA GLU A 258 15.56 27.10 -6.33
C GLU A 258 15.33 27.24 -7.85
N ASN A 259 15.61 26.18 -8.62
CA ASN A 259 15.36 26.12 -10.05
C ASN A 259 14.01 25.44 -10.36
N CYS A 260 13.69 24.35 -9.66
CA CYS A 260 12.42 23.63 -9.77
C CYS A 260 12.11 22.91 -8.46
N ARG A 261 11.11 23.38 -7.72
CA ARG A 261 10.74 22.86 -6.40
C ARG A 261 9.72 21.73 -6.45
N PHE A 262 8.76 21.82 -7.37
CA PHE A 262 7.67 20.85 -7.47
C PHE A 262 7.79 20.02 -8.75
N ILE A 263 7.48 18.73 -8.68
CA ILE A 263 7.27 17.90 -9.88
C ILE A 263 5.94 17.15 -9.81
N ILE A 264 5.10 17.35 -10.81
CA ILE A 264 3.75 16.77 -10.91
C ILE A 264 3.76 15.66 -11.96
N LEU A 265 3.36 14.45 -11.58
CA LEU A 265 3.40 13.25 -12.41
C LEU A 265 2.01 12.60 -12.58
N ASP A 266 1.76 12.03 -13.76
CA ASP A 266 0.67 11.06 -13.95
C ASP A 266 1.16 9.60 -13.95
N SER A 267 0.23 8.63 -13.89
CA SER A 267 0.56 7.19 -13.80
C SER A 267 1.39 6.59 -14.94
N GLY A 268 1.62 7.30 -16.05
CA GLY A 268 2.62 6.87 -17.02
C GLY A 268 4.08 7.12 -16.57
N PHE A 269 4.27 7.79 -15.43
CA PHE A 269 5.57 8.02 -14.77
C PHE A 269 5.68 7.28 -13.41
N LYS A 270 4.83 6.26 -13.15
CA LYS A 270 4.98 5.36 -11.98
C LYS A 270 6.26 4.51 -12.03
N GLU A 271 6.96 4.50 -13.16
CA GLU A 271 8.17 3.73 -13.44
C GLU A 271 9.23 4.59 -14.15
N GLY A 272 10.50 4.15 -14.13
CA GLY A 272 11.55 4.65 -15.02
C GLY A 272 11.97 6.12 -14.81
N ILE A 273 11.82 6.65 -13.60
CA ILE A 273 12.42 7.93 -13.14
C ILE A 273 12.95 7.79 -11.72
N ASP A 274 13.87 8.70 -11.37
CA ASP A 274 14.45 8.87 -10.04
C ASP A 274 14.31 10.35 -9.65
N LEU A 275 13.88 10.63 -8.43
CA LEU A 275 13.72 11.97 -7.87
C LEU A 275 14.61 12.11 -6.63
N PHE A 276 15.48 13.11 -6.61
CA PHE A 276 16.45 13.33 -5.54
C PHE A 276 16.12 14.54 -4.66
N ASP A 277 16.52 14.47 -3.39
CA ASP A 277 16.33 15.51 -2.36
C ASP A 277 14.86 15.96 -2.20
N VAL A 278 13.94 15.01 -2.41
CA VAL A 278 12.52 15.17 -2.12
C VAL A 278 12.29 14.97 -0.63
N LYS A 279 11.65 15.95 0.03
CA LYS A 279 11.22 15.88 1.44
C LYS A 279 9.72 15.57 1.56
N TYR A 280 8.93 15.98 0.57
CA TYR A 280 7.47 15.87 0.57
C TYR A 280 6.94 15.10 -0.62
N VAL A 281 5.98 14.22 -0.37
CA VAL A 281 5.20 13.52 -1.39
C VAL A 281 3.71 13.74 -1.16
N HIS A 282 2.97 14.06 -2.21
CA HIS A 282 1.52 14.23 -2.18
C HIS A 282 0.90 13.22 -3.15
N LEU A 283 0.23 12.19 -2.61
CA LEU A 283 -0.57 11.24 -3.37
C LEU A 283 -1.98 11.82 -3.50
N PHE A 284 -2.27 12.43 -4.65
CA PHE A 284 -3.45 13.29 -4.83
C PHE A 284 -4.77 12.52 -4.91
N GLU A 285 -4.76 11.20 -5.12
CA GLU A 285 -5.89 10.34 -4.78
C GLU A 285 -5.40 8.99 -4.23
N PRO A 286 -6.23 8.25 -3.48
CA PRO A 286 -5.85 6.92 -3.01
C PRO A 286 -5.62 5.98 -4.20
N LEU A 287 -4.61 5.13 -4.06
CA LEU A 287 -4.15 4.23 -5.12
C LEU A 287 -4.85 2.87 -4.97
N MET A 288 -5.26 2.29 -6.11
CA MET A 288 -6.11 1.09 -6.16
C MET A 288 -5.41 -0.19 -5.68
N THR A 289 -4.08 -0.18 -5.58
CA THR A 289 -3.26 -1.33 -5.18
C THR A 289 -2.08 -0.86 -4.33
N ALA A 290 -1.59 -1.74 -3.44
CA ALA A 290 -0.33 -1.49 -2.74
C ALA A 290 0.86 -1.43 -3.71
N ALA A 291 0.82 -2.20 -4.80
CA ALA A 291 1.86 -2.23 -5.81
C ALA A 291 2.05 -0.87 -6.50
N ASP A 292 0.96 -0.19 -6.89
CA ASP A 292 0.99 1.16 -7.46
C ASP A 292 1.58 2.17 -6.46
N MET A 293 1.30 2.02 -5.16
CA MET A 293 1.85 2.88 -4.11
C MET A 293 3.37 2.68 -3.95
N THR A 294 3.85 1.45 -3.86
CA THR A 294 5.31 1.17 -3.83
C THR A 294 5.99 1.66 -5.11
N GLN A 295 5.37 1.47 -6.29
CA GLN A 295 5.93 1.94 -7.56
C GLN A 295 6.02 3.47 -7.63
N ALA A 296 5.00 4.20 -7.15
CA ALA A 296 4.98 5.66 -7.09
C ALA A 296 5.94 6.22 -6.03
N LEU A 297 5.93 5.72 -4.80
CA LEU A 297 6.84 6.19 -3.73
C LEU A 297 8.30 5.83 -4.03
N GLY A 298 8.54 4.68 -4.67
CA GLY A 298 9.82 4.24 -5.21
C GLY A 298 10.44 5.14 -6.30
N ARG A 299 9.77 6.24 -6.69
CA ARG A 299 10.40 7.35 -7.44
C ARG A 299 11.26 8.24 -6.52
N ALA A 300 10.87 8.42 -5.27
CA ALA A 300 11.53 9.28 -4.27
C ALA A 300 12.36 8.51 -3.24
N THR A 301 11.98 7.27 -2.87
CA THR A 301 12.76 6.40 -1.96
C THR A 301 13.89 5.67 -2.71
N ARG A 302 14.81 6.43 -3.32
CA ARG A 302 15.99 5.88 -4.01
C ARG A 302 17.20 5.76 -3.09
N LEU A 303 18.09 4.81 -3.40
CA LEU A 303 19.37 4.62 -2.72
C LEU A 303 20.16 5.93 -2.74
N CYS A 304 20.43 6.50 -1.56
CA CYS A 304 21.04 7.82 -1.37
C CYS A 304 20.31 8.98 -2.10
N GLY A 305 18.99 8.82 -2.29
CA GLY A 305 18.13 9.79 -2.96
C GLY A 305 18.09 11.15 -2.26
N GLN A 306 18.12 11.18 -0.94
CA GLN A 306 17.96 12.37 -0.10
C GLN A 306 19.29 12.94 0.43
N LYS A 307 20.45 12.50 -0.08
CA LYS A 307 21.76 12.82 0.51
C LYS A 307 22.18 14.31 0.48
N GLY A 308 21.44 15.19 -0.19
CA GLY A 308 21.60 16.64 -0.11
C GLY A 308 20.82 17.28 1.05
N LEU A 309 19.91 16.54 1.68
CA LEU A 309 19.17 16.93 2.88
C LEU A 309 19.92 16.50 4.15
N GLU A 310 19.63 17.16 5.27
CA GLU A 310 20.18 16.80 6.58
C GLU A 310 19.80 15.36 6.98
N PHE A 311 20.79 14.57 7.39
CA PHE A 311 20.60 13.23 7.92
C PHE A 311 20.39 13.30 9.43
N ILE A 312 19.21 12.88 9.92
CA ILE A 312 18.89 12.93 11.35
C ILE A 312 19.49 11.68 12.04
N PRO A 313 20.38 11.83 13.04
CA PRO A 313 20.92 10.69 13.78
C PRO A 313 19.83 9.80 14.36
N ASN A 314 19.99 8.48 14.27
CA ASN A 314 19.02 7.47 14.72
C ASN A 314 17.63 7.53 14.04
N ARG A 315 17.44 8.33 12.99
CA ARG A 315 16.18 8.38 12.19
C ARG A 315 16.40 8.34 10.66
N GLY A 316 17.56 8.73 10.16
CA GLY A 316 17.84 8.85 8.73
C GLY A 316 17.21 10.11 8.12
N TRP A 317 16.83 10.05 6.84
CA TRP A 317 16.08 11.10 6.17
C TRP A 317 14.56 10.85 6.26
N PRO A 318 13.75 11.73 6.86
CA PRO A 318 12.28 11.59 6.81
C PRO A 318 11.74 11.99 5.43
N LEU A 319 10.80 11.21 4.90
CA LEU A 319 10.04 11.51 3.68
C LEU A 319 8.56 11.61 4.04
N PHE A 320 7.99 12.81 4.10
CA PHE A 320 6.60 13.01 4.52
C PHE A 320 5.65 12.75 3.34
N VAL A 321 4.73 11.80 3.50
CA VAL A 321 3.82 11.31 2.46
C VAL A 321 2.37 11.59 2.83
N TYR A 322 1.79 12.63 2.21
CA TYR A 322 0.40 13.02 2.36
C TYR A 322 -0.49 12.25 1.39
N LYS A 323 -1.47 11.51 1.93
CA LYS A 323 -2.48 10.74 1.19
C LYS A 323 -3.80 11.52 1.21
N TYR A 324 -4.21 12.06 0.07
CA TYR A 324 -5.43 12.88 -0.03
C TYR A 324 -6.64 12.00 -0.41
N SER A 325 -7.55 11.78 0.53
CA SER A 325 -8.81 11.05 0.33
C SER A 325 -9.98 12.04 0.09
N GLN A 326 -11.15 11.52 -0.29
CA GLN A 326 -12.39 12.31 -0.24
C GLN A 326 -13.53 11.56 0.41
N THR A 327 -14.03 12.16 1.48
CA THR A 327 -15.12 11.66 2.31
C THR A 327 -16.47 12.19 1.84
N ILE A 328 -17.51 11.45 2.17
CA ILE A 328 -18.90 11.79 1.89
C ILE A 328 -19.50 12.33 3.20
N PRO A 329 -19.99 13.58 3.22
CA PRO A 329 -20.68 14.15 4.38
C PRO A 329 -21.78 13.25 4.90
N GLU A 330 -21.95 13.19 6.21
CA GLU A 330 -22.80 12.20 6.89
C GLU A 330 -24.22 12.12 6.34
N LEU A 331 -24.85 13.27 6.11
CA LEU A 331 -26.19 13.40 5.53
C LEU A 331 -26.33 12.77 4.13
N LEU A 332 -25.24 12.64 3.38
CA LEU A 332 -25.22 12.04 2.03
C LEU A 332 -24.83 10.56 2.03
N ARG A 333 -24.22 10.02 3.09
CA ARG A 333 -23.80 8.61 3.16
C ARG A 333 -24.93 7.61 2.90
N PRO A 334 -26.20 7.81 3.34
CA PRO A 334 -27.29 6.90 3.02
C PRO A 334 -27.62 6.83 1.52
N ALA A 335 -27.57 7.96 0.80
CA ALA A 335 -27.83 8.02 -0.64
C ALA A 335 -26.68 7.43 -1.46
N PHE A 336 -25.44 7.71 -1.05
CA PHE A 336 -24.22 7.24 -1.71
C PHE A 336 -23.75 5.84 -1.25
N LYS A 337 -24.37 5.26 -0.22
CA LYS A 337 -24.09 3.93 0.35
C LYS A 337 -22.59 3.67 0.61
N ALA A 338 -21.87 4.72 1.02
CA ALA A 338 -20.42 4.74 1.24
C ALA A 338 -20.02 5.91 2.14
N SER A 339 -18.84 5.81 2.77
CA SER A 339 -18.23 6.88 3.56
C SER A 339 -17.22 7.72 2.78
N ALA A 340 -16.62 7.18 1.72
CA ALA A 340 -15.68 7.88 0.84
C ALA A 340 -15.92 7.56 -0.65
N LEU A 341 -15.50 8.47 -1.53
CA LEU A 341 -15.55 8.23 -2.99
C LEU A 341 -14.66 7.07 -3.43
N PHE A 342 -13.66 6.72 -2.62
CA PHE A 342 -12.77 5.59 -2.90
C PHE A 342 -13.50 4.24 -2.72
N ASP A 343 -14.38 4.11 -1.73
CA ASP A 343 -15.16 2.89 -1.48
C ASP A 343 -16.06 2.58 -2.68
N ILE A 344 -16.74 3.60 -3.21
CA ILE A 344 -17.53 3.54 -4.44
C ILE A 344 -16.65 3.11 -5.62
N ALA A 345 -15.43 3.65 -5.72
CA ALA A 345 -14.49 3.29 -6.78
C ALA A 345 -13.95 1.84 -6.65
N LEU A 346 -13.80 1.29 -5.44
CA LEU A 346 -13.45 -0.11 -5.21
C LEU A 346 -14.61 -1.04 -5.62
N GLN A 347 -15.84 -0.73 -5.23
CA GLN A 347 -17.04 -1.49 -5.64
C GLN A 347 -17.24 -1.45 -7.16
N LEU A 348 -17.12 -0.28 -7.78
CA LEU A 348 -17.21 -0.10 -9.24
C LEU A 348 -16.05 -0.77 -10.01
N LYS A 349 -14.92 -1.09 -9.35
CA LYS A 349 -13.86 -1.95 -9.91
C LYS A 349 -14.16 -3.45 -9.71
N GLY A 350 -14.98 -3.81 -8.73
CA GLY A 350 -15.30 -5.20 -8.36
C GLY A 350 -14.31 -5.83 -7.39
N LEU A 351 -13.65 -5.04 -6.54
CA LEU A 351 -12.74 -5.55 -5.52
C LEU A 351 -13.49 -5.91 -4.23
N ASP A 352 -13.42 -7.18 -3.83
CA ASP A 352 -13.95 -7.68 -2.55
C ASP A 352 -13.04 -7.25 -1.37
N THR A 353 -13.62 -6.72 -0.30
CA THR A 353 -12.88 -6.29 0.90
C THR A 353 -12.28 -7.46 1.68
N ARG A 354 -12.83 -8.68 1.56
CA ARG A 354 -12.26 -9.92 2.11
C ARG A 354 -10.93 -10.27 1.44
N LEU A 355 -10.85 -10.09 0.11
CA LEU A 355 -9.62 -10.34 -0.66
C LEU A 355 -8.45 -9.51 -0.13
N HIS A 356 -8.69 -8.28 0.35
CA HIS A 356 -7.65 -7.43 0.92
C HIS A 356 -7.07 -7.99 2.24
N ARG A 357 -7.92 -8.51 3.14
CA ARG A 357 -7.46 -9.17 4.38
C ARG A 357 -6.63 -10.41 4.06
N VAL A 358 -7.12 -11.26 3.17
CA VAL A 358 -6.44 -12.51 2.74
C VAL A 358 -5.12 -12.19 2.02
N THR A 359 -5.06 -11.12 1.21
CA THR A 359 -3.83 -10.66 0.54
C THR A 359 -2.71 -10.36 1.55
N LYS A 360 -3.02 -9.67 2.66
CA LYS A 360 -2.02 -9.38 3.71
C LYS A 360 -1.48 -10.67 4.34
N ALA A 361 -2.37 -11.61 4.70
CA ALA A 361 -1.97 -12.91 5.25
C ALA A 361 -1.07 -13.71 4.28
N ILE A 362 -1.43 -13.78 2.99
CA ILE A 362 -0.62 -14.47 1.97
C ILE A 362 0.77 -13.83 1.85
N ASN A 363 0.88 -12.50 1.85
CA ASN A 363 2.17 -11.80 1.82
C ASN A 363 3.04 -12.14 3.02
N ASP A 364 2.50 -11.95 4.23
CA ASP A 364 3.27 -12.07 5.47
C ASP A 364 3.81 -13.50 5.66
N VAL A 365 3.01 -14.50 5.26
CA VAL A 365 3.44 -15.92 5.24
C VAL A 365 4.42 -16.23 4.11
N SER A 366 4.24 -15.67 2.91
CA SER A 366 5.20 -15.83 1.80
C SER A 366 6.59 -15.25 2.14
N ILE A 367 6.60 -14.12 2.85
CA ILE A 367 7.81 -13.45 3.35
C ILE A 367 8.46 -14.27 4.47
N LEU A 368 7.66 -14.83 5.40
CA LEU A 368 8.15 -15.74 6.44
C LEU A 368 8.71 -17.05 5.86
N ALA A 369 8.12 -17.54 4.77
CA ALA A 369 8.55 -18.75 4.06
C ALA A 369 9.80 -18.56 3.19
N ALA A 370 10.25 -17.31 2.97
CA ALA A 370 11.41 -17.00 2.14
C ALA A 370 12.70 -17.65 2.68
N VAL A 371 13.54 -18.16 1.77
CA VAL A 371 14.71 -18.98 2.11
C VAL A 371 15.82 -18.19 2.81
N ASP A 372 15.90 -16.90 2.52
CA ASP A 372 16.83 -15.94 3.13
C ASP A 372 16.23 -15.16 4.31
N GLN A 373 14.97 -15.42 4.72
CA GLN A 373 14.37 -14.87 5.96
C GLN A 373 15.34 -14.91 7.17
N PRO A 374 15.98 -16.05 7.52
CA PRO A 374 16.87 -16.10 8.68
C PRO A 374 18.19 -15.32 8.51
N LEU A 375 18.54 -14.93 7.27
CA LEU A 375 19.74 -14.14 6.96
C LEU A 375 19.42 -12.65 6.83
N THR A 376 18.18 -12.28 6.50
CA THR A 376 17.72 -10.89 6.31
C THR A 376 16.96 -10.31 7.51
N GLU A 377 16.74 -11.11 8.56
CA GLU A 377 15.90 -10.75 9.72
C GLU A 377 16.32 -9.43 10.40
N GLU A 378 17.63 -9.16 10.54
CA GLU A 378 18.12 -7.93 11.20
C GLU A 378 17.93 -6.66 10.35
N ILE A 379 18.09 -6.72 9.02
CA ILE A 379 17.83 -5.55 8.16
C ILE A 379 16.31 -5.26 8.05
N HIS A 380 15.45 -6.27 8.14
CA HIS A 380 14.00 -6.06 8.22
C HIS A 380 13.54 -5.58 9.60
N LYS A 381 14.27 -5.91 10.68
CA LYS A 381 14.07 -5.30 12.01
C LYS A 381 14.49 -3.83 12.05
N SER A 382 15.58 -3.44 11.39
CA SER A 382 16.19 -2.11 11.58
C SER A 382 15.37 -0.92 11.07
N GLY A 383 14.37 -1.13 10.20
CA GLY A 383 13.47 -0.07 9.75
C GLY A 383 12.26 0.18 10.66
N LEU A 384 12.06 -0.66 11.68
CA LEU A 384 11.20 -0.26 12.78
C LEU A 384 11.94 0.78 13.60
N LEU A 385 11.44 2.03 13.57
CA LEU A 385 11.87 3.12 14.44
C LEU A 385 12.09 2.59 15.87
N PRO A 386 13.16 3.03 16.57
CA PRO A 386 13.52 2.49 17.87
C PRO A 386 12.31 2.53 18.82
N LYS A 387 11.80 1.35 19.17
CA LYS A 387 10.62 1.21 20.01
C LYS A 387 10.91 1.86 21.36
N LEU A 388 10.29 3.01 21.62
CA LEU A 388 10.21 3.63 22.94
C LEU A 388 9.68 2.59 23.92
N ARG A 389 10.57 2.05 24.75
CA ARG A 389 10.22 1.07 25.79
C ARG A 389 9.57 1.79 26.97
N ILE A 390 8.30 2.12 26.84
CA ILE A 390 7.44 2.29 28.01
C ILE A 390 6.94 0.90 28.39
N GLY A 391 7.24 0.45 29.62
CA GLY A 391 6.71 -0.82 30.12
C GLY A 391 7.39 -1.39 31.36
N LYS A 392 6.70 -1.28 32.49
CA LYS A 392 6.32 -2.47 33.29
C LYS A 392 4.79 -2.65 33.13
N LYS A 393 4.29 -3.88 33.29
CA LYS A 393 2.86 -4.20 33.23
C LYS A 393 2.22 -4.06 34.62
N THR A 394 0.92 -3.81 34.65
CA THR A 394 -0.01 -4.46 35.60
C THR A 394 -1.36 -4.69 34.93
N GLU A 395 -2.16 -5.60 35.49
CA GLU A 395 -3.47 -5.98 34.98
C GLU A 395 -4.58 -5.14 35.62
N LEU A 396 -5.65 -4.84 34.88
CA LEU A 396 -7.00 -5.21 35.30
C LEU A 396 -8.01 -5.15 34.13
N VAL A 397 -8.95 -6.09 34.10
CA VAL A 397 -10.16 -6.04 33.27
C VAL A 397 -11.32 -6.56 34.12
N ARG A 398 -12.31 -5.69 34.37
CA ARG A 398 -13.40 -5.86 35.37
C ARG A 398 -12.83 -5.81 36.81
N THR A 399 -13.54 -5.28 37.81
CA THR A 399 -14.96 -4.90 37.94
C THR A 399 -15.00 -3.47 38.52
N VAL A 400 -16.04 -2.64 38.44
CA VAL A 400 -17.34 -2.70 39.14
C VAL A 400 -18.31 -1.74 38.45
N ASN A 401 -19.60 -2.08 38.50
CA ASN A 401 -20.69 -1.13 38.25
C ASN A 401 -21.47 -0.97 39.58
N THR A 402 -21.96 0.25 39.86
CA THR A 402 -22.77 0.68 41.02
C THR A 402 -22.08 0.82 42.40
N MET A 403 -22.60 1.81 43.16
CA MET A 403 -22.47 2.08 44.62
C MET A 403 -21.09 2.45 45.20
N ALA A 404 -20.98 3.15 46.35
CA ALA A 404 -21.70 4.31 46.91
C ALA A 404 -21.08 4.67 48.30
N MET A 405 -21.03 5.97 48.64
CA MET A 405 -20.92 6.55 50.00
C MET A 405 -19.73 6.21 50.93
N SER A 406 -19.20 7.29 51.54
CA SER A 406 -18.62 7.40 52.91
C SER A 406 -17.39 6.57 53.34
N GLY A 407 -16.46 7.25 54.05
CA GLY A 407 -15.80 6.66 55.23
C GLY A 407 -14.26 6.70 55.27
N ASN A 408 -13.72 7.32 56.32
CA ASN A 408 -12.30 7.27 56.71
C ASN A 408 -11.86 5.85 57.13
N VAL A 409 -10.54 5.55 57.10
CA VAL A 409 -9.75 5.04 58.25
C VAL A 409 -8.24 4.93 57.89
N THR A 410 -7.39 4.82 58.91
CA THR A 410 -5.93 5.06 58.89
C THR A 410 -5.03 3.81 58.81
N ARG A 411 -3.71 4.05 58.74
CA ARG A 411 -2.57 3.16 58.41
C ARG A 411 -1.85 2.63 59.67
N ALA A 412 -1.42 1.35 59.70
CA ALA A 412 -0.48 0.83 60.71
C ALA A 412 0.22 -0.51 60.32
N ASN A 413 1.52 -0.64 60.69
CA ASN A 413 2.25 -1.87 61.11
C ASN A 413 2.50 -3.04 60.11
N LEU A 414 3.54 -3.90 60.22
CA LEU A 414 4.81 -3.86 60.99
C LEU A 414 5.92 -4.78 60.37
N LEU A 415 7.10 -4.84 61.00
CA LEU A 415 8.42 -5.32 60.53
C LEU A 415 8.71 -6.85 60.65
N GLY A 416 9.69 -7.33 59.86
CA GLY A 416 10.42 -8.61 59.98
C GLY A 416 10.68 -9.29 58.62
N ASP A 417 11.45 -10.39 58.45
CA ASP A 417 12.63 -10.99 59.13
C ASP A 417 13.04 -12.24 58.26
N LYS A 418 14.28 -12.73 58.07
CA LYS A 418 15.66 -12.37 58.44
C LYS A 418 16.68 -13.05 57.48
N GLY A 419 17.90 -12.51 57.32
CA GLY A 419 19.13 -13.31 57.16
C GLY A 419 19.61 -13.85 55.79
N ARG A 420 20.19 -12.97 54.93
CA ARG A 420 21.39 -13.14 54.05
C ARG A 420 21.60 -14.51 53.33
N SER A 421 21.83 -14.60 52.01
CA SER A 421 22.23 -13.61 50.98
C SER A 421 22.05 -14.25 49.56
N ALA A 422 22.46 -13.74 48.39
CA ALA A 422 23.44 -12.70 48.01
C ALA A 422 23.16 -12.13 46.59
N LEU A 423 24.12 -11.37 46.04
CA LEU A 423 24.21 -10.94 44.62
C LEU A 423 23.04 -10.09 44.07
N ALA A 424 22.80 -8.96 44.73
CA ALA A 424 22.69 -7.64 44.10
C ALA A 424 21.87 -7.49 42.79
N LEU A 425 20.57 -7.29 42.93
CA LEU A 425 19.71 -6.51 42.03
C LEU A 425 18.55 -5.96 42.89
N GLU A 426 18.45 -4.64 43.05
CA GLU A 426 17.32 -3.98 43.74
C GLU A 426 16.82 -2.76 42.95
N ASP A 427 15.51 -2.53 43.03
CA ASP A 427 14.71 -1.66 42.17
C ASP A 427 14.47 -0.23 42.73
N GLU A 428 13.94 0.62 41.85
CA GLU A 428 12.95 1.68 42.07
C GLU A 428 12.64 2.16 43.52
N LYS A 429 12.71 3.48 43.73
CA LYS A 429 11.94 4.17 44.77
C LYS A 429 10.86 5.07 44.17
N LEU A 430 9.65 4.97 44.74
CA LEU A 430 8.56 5.93 44.53
C LEU A 430 8.96 7.32 45.06
N LEU A 431 8.38 8.35 44.45
CA LEU A 431 7.98 9.57 45.16
C LEU A 431 6.48 9.80 44.91
N ALA A 432 5.78 10.28 45.94
CA ALA A 432 4.36 10.60 45.87
C ALA A 432 4.13 12.05 45.43
N LEU A 433 2.90 12.35 45.01
CA LEU A 433 2.40 13.72 44.95
C LEU A 433 1.71 14.04 46.28
N GLU A 434 2.18 15.08 46.97
CA GLU A 434 1.44 15.75 48.04
C GLU A 434 1.43 17.27 47.78
N ASP A 435 0.25 17.84 48.02
CA ASP A 435 -0.10 19.24 48.27
C ASP A 435 0.12 20.37 47.22
N GLU A 436 -0.77 21.35 47.34
CA GLU A 436 -0.90 22.51 46.47
C GLU A 436 0.13 23.60 46.82
N LYS A 437 0.90 24.06 45.82
CA LYS A 437 1.24 25.49 45.65
C LYS A 437 1.78 25.82 44.28
N VAL A 438 1.23 26.88 43.69
CA VAL A 438 1.87 27.63 42.60
C VAL A 438 2.73 28.73 43.23
N LEU A 439 4.02 28.75 42.94
CA LEU A 439 4.85 29.96 42.75
C LEU A 439 6.27 29.58 42.27
N ALA A 440 6.94 30.51 41.59
CA ALA A 440 8.33 30.41 41.14
C ALA A 440 9.30 30.86 42.29
N LEU A 441 10.63 30.69 42.24
CA LEU A 441 11.61 30.85 41.15
C LEU A 441 12.84 29.91 41.30
N GLU A 442 13.64 29.85 40.22
CA GLU A 442 15.12 29.76 40.12
C GLU A 442 15.92 28.96 41.19
N ASP A 443 16.84 28.06 40.81
CA ASP A 443 18.16 28.42 40.24
C ASP A 443 18.69 27.52 39.09
N ASP A 444 19.71 28.02 38.38
CA ASP A 444 20.28 27.47 37.13
C ASP A 444 21.77 27.06 37.25
N PRO A 445 22.13 25.76 37.33
CA PRO A 445 23.51 25.28 37.34
C PRO A 445 24.07 25.12 35.92
N CYS A 446 24.56 26.24 35.36
CA CYS A 446 24.91 26.43 33.95
C CYS A 446 23.67 26.42 33.04
N ALA A 447 23.24 27.54 32.46
CA ALA A 447 23.95 28.59 31.72
C ALA A 447 24.64 28.25 30.36
N PRO A 448 24.25 27.20 29.59
CA PRO A 448 24.39 27.19 28.13
C PRO A 448 23.00 27.36 27.48
N ARG A 449 22.45 28.58 27.51
CA ARG A 449 21.08 28.87 27.07
C ARG A 449 20.97 29.09 25.55
N VAL A 450 20.81 27.99 24.78
CA VAL A 450 20.27 28.02 23.40
C VAL A 450 19.15 26.99 23.30
N PRO A 451 17.89 27.38 23.03
CA PRO A 451 16.74 26.46 23.12
C PRO A 451 16.74 25.46 21.95
N LYS A 452 17.27 24.25 22.19
CA LYS A 452 17.26 23.12 21.26
C LYS A 452 16.18 22.07 21.58
N GLU A 453 14.98 22.52 21.93
CA GLU A 453 13.79 21.66 21.99
C GLU A 453 12.99 21.72 20.68
N CYS A 454 13.66 21.41 19.56
CA CYS A 454 13.00 21.19 18.27
C CYS A 454 12.30 19.81 18.21
N ILE A 455 11.45 19.51 19.19
CA ILE A 455 10.36 18.54 19.02
C ILE A 455 9.12 19.34 18.61
N GLY A 456 9.10 19.72 17.33
CA GLY A 456 7.94 20.36 16.73
C GLY A 456 6.76 19.39 16.71
N THR A 457 5.89 19.48 17.72
CA THR A 457 4.54 18.90 17.70
C THR A 457 3.88 19.29 16.38
N ILE A 458 3.32 18.33 15.66
CA ILE A 458 2.62 18.61 14.40
C ILE A 458 1.41 19.47 14.74
N VAL A 459 1.52 20.78 14.45
CA VAL A 459 0.43 21.74 14.67
C VAL A 459 -0.72 21.36 13.74
N PRO A 460 -1.90 20.97 14.26
CA PRO A 460 -3.04 20.65 13.42
C PRO A 460 -3.50 21.91 12.69
N PHE A 461 -3.86 21.75 11.43
CA PHE A 461 -4.23 22.82 10.53
C PHE A 461 -5.50 23.55 11.01
N GLN A 462 -5.37 24.84 11.36
CA GLN A 462 -6.51 25.75 11.49
C GLN A 462 -6.76 26.48 10.17
N ALA A 463 -7.87 26.15 9.51
CA ALA A 463 -8.39 26.95 8.41
C ALA A 463 -8.90 28.31 8.96
N SER A 464 -8.56 29.41 8.28
CA SER A 464 -9.24 30.69 8.48
C SER A 464 -10.19 30.93 7.29
N ARG A 465 -11.41 31.39 7.59
CA ARG A 465 -12.53 31.67 6.65
C ARG A 465 -13.38 30.48 6.14
N LEU A 466 -13.38 29.34 6.83
CA LEU A 466 -14.57 28.47 6.88
C LEU A 466 -14.90 28.17 8.34
N THR A 467 -16.19 28.03 8.66
CA THR A 467 -16.72 27.93 10.03
C THR A 467 -16.36 26.59 10.70
N MET A 468 -16.33 26.59 12.03
CA MET A 468 -15.75 25.51 12.83
C MET A 468 -16.48 24.16 12.70
N GLN A 469 -15.76 23.14 12.23
CA GLN A 469 -15.78 21.80 12.85
C GLN A 469 -14.34 21.28 12.96
N THR A 470 -13.97 20.76 14.13
CA THR A 470 -12.60 20.36 14.48
C THR A 470 -12.24 18.97 13.96
N VAL A 471 -11.52 18.91 12.85
CA VAL A 471 -10.91 17.66 12.34
C VAL A 471 -9.53 17.46 12.97
N VAL A 472 -9.40 16.44 13.83
CA VAL A 472 -8.12 16.05 14.43
C VAL A 472 -7.43 15.00 13.55
N PRO A 473 -6.21 15.23 13.04
CA PRO A 473 -5.50 14.26 12.22
C PRO A 473 -4.99 13.08 13.05
N SER A 474 -5.53 11.88 12.81
CA SER A 474 -5.12 10.65 13.49
C SER A 474 -3.86 10.03 12.84
N ILE A 475 -2.76 9.98 13.61
CA ILE A 475 -1.50 9.38 13.15
C ILE A 475 -1.56 7.86 13.39
N ILE A 476 -1.97 7.10 12.37
CA ILE A 476 -2.03 5.63 12.43
C ILE A 476 -0.65 5.04 12.10
N THR A 477 0.07 4.59 13.13
CA THR A 477 1.32 3.81 12.99
C THR A 477 1.02 2.30 12.98
N GLU A 478 0.76 1.71 11.81
CA GLU A 478 0.68 0.25 11.68
C GLU A 478 2.04 -0.42 11.99
N ALA A 479 2.16 -1.07 13.14
CA ALA A 479 3.40 -1.66 13.65
C ALA A 479 3.27 -3.16 13.98
N SER A 480 2.86 -3.98 13.00
CA SER A 480 2.82 -5.44 13.12
C SER A 480 4.21 -6.08 13.04
N THR A 481 4.96 -6.08 14.15
CA THR A 481 6.27 -6.75 14.23
C THR A 481 6.14 -8.24 14.51
N LEU A 482 6.38 -9.08 13.51
CA LEU A 482 6.71 -10.49 13.72
C LEU A 482 8.01 -10.62 14.51
N VAL A 483 7.96 -11.33 15.64
CA VAL A 483 9.14 -11.73 16.43
C VAL A 483 9.05 -13.24 16.65
N TYR A 484 10.06 -13.95 16.16
CA TYR A 484 10.16 -15.41 16.21
C TYR A 484 11.20 -15.85 17.24
N THR A 485 11.00 -17.02 17.86
CA THR A 485 11.97 -17.66 18.75
C THR A 485 12.19 -19.09 18.29
N VAL A 486 13.43 -19.47 17.98
CA VAL A 486 13.75 -20.78 17.40
C VAL A 486 13.63 -21.89 18.48
N PRO A 487 12.92 -23.00 18.22
CA PRO A 487 12.94 -24.16 19.10
C PRO A 487 14.33 -24.80 19.16
N ALA A 488 14.91 -24.91 20.35
CA ALA A 488 16.17 -25.60 20.59
C ALA A 488 15.93 -27.08 20.91
N SER A 489 15.64 -27.87 19.87
CA SER A 489 15.62 -29.34 19.96
C SER A 489 16.45 -29.97 18.84
N LEU A 490 17.43 -30.79 19.22
CA LEU A 490 18.21 -31.58 18.28
C LEU A 490 17.29 -32.62 17.64
N ALA A 491 17.18 -32.58 16.31
CA ALA A 491 16.77 -33.72 15.51
C ALA A 491 17.92 -34.01 14.56
N THR A 492 18.44 -35.24 14.58
CA THR A 492 19.58 -35.68 13.78
C THR A 492 19.30 -35.56 12.30
N MET A 493 20.17 -34.87 11.55
CA MET A 493 20.02 -34.79 10.10
C MET A 493 20.44 -36.12 9.45
N THR A 494 19.45 -36.83 8.90
CA THR A 494 19.71 -37.83 7.86
C THR A 494 20.28 -37.15 6.61
N LYS A 495 21.10 -37.87 5.83
CA LYS A 495 21.66 -37.34 4.57
C LYS A 495 20.57 -37.28 3.51
N GLY A 496 19.91 -36.13 3.38
CA GLY A 496 18.86 -35.87 2.40
C GLY A 496 18.70 -34.40 2.06
N VAL A 497 18.04 -34.11 0.94
CA VAL A 497 17.60 -32.75 0.57
C VAL A 497 16.52 -32.30 1.57
N PRO A 498 16.56 -31.05 2.08
CA PRO A 498 15.51 -30.54 2.97
C PRO A 498 14.11 -30.68 2.36
N THR A 499 13.22 -31.35 3.08
CA THR A 499 11.84 -31.67 2.66
C THR A 499 10.80 -30.71 3.25
N THR A 500 11.10 -30.12 4.41
CA THR A 500 10.26 -29.12 5.07
C THR A 500 10.91 -27.75 5.14
N TRP A 501 10.10 -26.69 5.29
CA TRP A 501 10.60 -25.33 5.56
C TRP A 501 11.47 -25.26 6.82
N PHE A 502 11.17 -26.05 7.86
CA PHE A 502 11.97 -26.10 9.08
C PHE A 502 13.35 -26.71 8.85
N GLU A 503 13.45 -27.81 8.08
CA GLU A 503 14.74 -28.37 7.65
C GLU A 503 15.52 -27.39 6.79
N LEU A 504 14.86 -26.73 5.83
CA LEU A 504 15.51 -25.76 4.95
C LEU A 504 16.05 -24.56 5.74
N ARG A 505 15.28 -24.01 6.68
CA ARG A 505 15.70 -22.91 7.55
C ARG A 505 16.88 -23.31 8.45
N ARG A 506 16.92 -24.56 8.93
CA ARG A 506 18.08 -25.14 9.64
C ARG A 506 19.30 -25.27 8.72
N TYR A 507 19.13 -25.80 7.51
CA TYR A 507 20.18 -25.95 6.51
C TYR A 507 20.79 -24.60 6.09
N VAL A 508 19.96 -23.58 5.86
CA VAL A 508 20.43 -22.21 5.55
C VAL A 508 21.25 -21.64 6.70
N LEU A 509 20.76 -21.74 7.94
CA LEU A 509 21.47 -21.28 9.15
C LEU A 509 22.74 -22.07 9.47
N ALA A 510 22.86 -23.32 9.01
CA ALA A 510 24.08 -24.12 9.18
C ALA A 510 25.17 -23.73 8.17
N ASN A 511 24.81 -23.57 6.89
CA ASN A 511 25.78 -23.42 5.80
C ASN A 511 26.09 -21.96 5.43
N PHE A 512 25.10 -21.06 5.55
CA PHE A 512 25.19 -19.70 4.99
C PHE A 512 25.16 -18.58 6.05
N LYS A 513 25.30 -18.90 7.35
CA LYS A 513 25.28 -17.90 8.44
C LYS A 513 26.28 -16.75 8.30
N LYS A 514 27.39 -16.95 7.57
CA LYS A 514 28.38 -15.90 7.26
C LYS A 514 27.86 -14.86 6.24
N MET A 515 26.75 -15.15 5.57
CA MET A 515 26.05 -14.29 4.60
C MET A 515 24.76 -13.70 5.20
N SER A 516 24.67 -13.61 6.53
CA SER A 516 23.65 -12.82 7.22
C SER A 516 23.88 -11.32 7.02
N TRP A 517 22.81 -10.52 7.10
CA TRP A 517 22.92 -9.09 7.29
C TRP A 517 23.15 -8.76 8.76
N ASP A 518 24.16 -7.93 9.03
CA ASP A 518 24.39 -7.39 10.37
C ASP A 518 23.27 -6.42 10.79
N LYS A 519 23.15 -6.22 12.10
CA LYS A 519 22.30 -5.18 12.70
C LYS A 519 22.74 -3.80 12.18
N GLN A 520 21.86 -3.11 11.47
CA GLN A 520 22.21 -1.84 10.83
C GLN A 520 22.38 -0.70 11.85
N GLU A 521 23.56 -0.09 11.87
CA GLU A 521 23.78 1.21 12.51
C GLU A 521 23.15 2.34 11.67
N ILE A 522 22.42 3.25 12.33
CA ILE A 522 21.72 4.37 11.69
C ILE A 522 22.65 5.57 11.53
N VAL A 523 23.69 5.36 10.72
CA VAL A 523 24.72 6.34 10.32
C VAL A 523 24.59 6.68 8.83
N ASN A 524 25.08 7.83 8.39
CA ASN A 524 24.97 8.24 6.99
C ASN A 524 25.97 7.47 6.09
N LYS A 525 25.51 6.39 5.44
CA LYS A 525 26.33 5.55 4.54
C LYS A 525 26.31 6.03 3.07
N CYS A 526 25.87 7.26 2.81
CA CYS A 526 25.82 7.84 1.46
C CYS A 526 27.00 8.76 1.12
N GLY A 527 27.90 8.96 2.10
CA GLY A 527 29.07 9.82 2.02
C GLY A 527 28.70 11.30 2.12
N GLN A 528 29.32 12.02 3.07
CA GLN A 528 29.25 13.47 3.06
C GLN A 528 29.96 13.99 1.81
N GLY A 529 29.20 14.56 0.88
CA GLY A 529 29.75 15.39 -0.16
C GLY A 529 30.29 16.65 0.50
N GLY A 530 31.61 16.74 0.68
CA GLY A 530 32.32 17.87 1.28
C GLY A 530 32.23 19.15 0.46
N GLY A 531 31.02 19.70 0.33
CA GLY A 531 30.76 21.04 -0.16
C GLY A 531 31.21 22.05 0.86
N ALA A 532 32.52 22.28 0.95
CA ALA A 532 33.06 23.43 1.65
C ALA A 532 32.36 24.69 1.10
N VAL A 533 31.83 25.52 2.00
CA VAL A 533 31.07 26.73 1.62
C VAL A 533 32.03 27.71 0.96
N GLN A 534 32.14 27.63 -0.37
CA GLN A 534 32.93 28.57 -1.15
C GLN A 534 32.35 29.95 -0.97
N THR A 535 33.11 30.84 -0.35
CA THR A 535 32.69 32.21 -0.10
C THR A 535 32.39 32.92 -1.43
N ARG A 536 31.47 33.89 -1.43
CA ARG A 536 31.04 34.61 -2.64
C ARG A 536 32.20 35.12 -3.52
N ALA A 537 33.35 35.45 -2.91
CA ALA A 537 34.57 35.84 -3.60
C ALA A 537 35.15 34.76 -4.54
N GLN A 538 35.16 33.49 -4.11
CA GLN A 538 35.72 32.38 -4.90
C GLN A 538 34.85 32.06 -6.13
N ALA A 539 33.52 32.08 -5.96
CA ALA A 539 32.58 31.92 -7.08
C ALA A 539 32.71 33.04 -8.12
N ALA A 540 32.90 34.30 -7.68
CA ALA A 540 33.13 35.44 -8.56
C ALA A 540 34.42 35.29 -9.39
N ALA A 541 35.51 34.82 -8.77
CA ALA A 541 36.77 34.57 -9.47
C ALA A 541 36.64 33.49 -10.58
N ALA A 542 35.92 32.40 -10.29
CA ALA A 542 35.66 31.33 -11.26
C ALA A 542 34.80 31.80 -12.46
N LEU A 543 33.81 32.68 -12.21
CA LEU A 543 33.00 33.32 -13.26
C LEU A 543 33.84 34.28 -14.12
N ALA A 544 34.69 35.11 -13.51
CA ALA A 544 35.59 36.00 -14.23
C ALA A 544 36.58 35.23 -15.13
N ALA A 545 37.10 34.09 -14.67
CA ALA A 545 37.95 33.21 -15.46
C ALA A 545 37.21 32.60 -16.68
N LYS A 546 35.96 32.14 -16.50
CA LYS A 546 35.11 31.65 -17.61
C LYS A 546 34.80 32.75 -18.62
N ALA A 547 34.49 33.97 -18.17
CA ALA A 547 34.21 35.11 -19.04
C ALA A 547 35.42 35.49 -19.92
N LYS A 548 36.63 35.57 -19.33
CA LYS A 548 37.88 35.80 -20.08
C LYS A 548 38.15 34.71 -21.13
N LYS A 549 37.80 33.46 -20.85
CA LYS A 549 37.95 32.34 -21.81
C LYS A 549 36.97 32.44 -22.98
N ALA A 550 35.70 32.75 -22.72
CA ALA A 550 34.67 32.93 -23.75
C ALA A 550 34.94 34.13 -24.68
N ALA A 551 35.48 35.22 -24.14
CA ALA A 551 35.88 36.40 -24.94
C ALA A 551 36.99 36.08 -25.95
N LYS A 552 37.89 35.14 -25.64
CA LYS A 552 39.03 34.79 -26.51
C LYS A 552 38.59 33.97 -27.74
N THR A 553 37.62 33.06 -27.59
CA THR A 553 37.06 32.27 -28.71
C THR A 553 36.32 33.15 -29.71
N ARG A 554 35.56 34.14 -29.23
CA ARG A 554 34.67 34.98 -30.04
C ARG A 554 35.38 35.95 -31.02
N LYS A 555 36.72 35.93 -31.09
CA LYS A 555 37.53 36.71 -32.05
C LYS A 555 37.93 35.96 -33.32
N MET A 556 37.72 34.63 -33.43
CA MET A 556 38.11 33.87 -34.63
C MET A 556 37.00 33.78 -35.70
N ASP A 557 35.73 33.66 -35.31
CA ASP A 557 34.61 33.36 -36.25
C ASP A 557 34.09 34.55 -37.07
N LYS A 558 34.88 35.61 -37.28
CA LYS A 558 34.47 36.83 -38.02
C LYS A 558 35.08 36.99 -39.44
N LYS A 559 35.64 35.91 -40.02
CA LYS A 559 36.08 35.86 -41.43
C LYS A 559 35.54 34.63 -42.18
N LYS A 560 34.28 34.68 -42.65
CA LYS A 560 33.73 34.06 -43.88
C LYS A 560 32.19 34.10 -43.92
N ALA A 561 31.60 35.08 -44.62
CA ALA A 561 30.23 35.02 -45.17
C ALA A 561 29.89 36.27 -46.02
N ALA A 562 30.08 36.23 -47.34
CA ALA A 562 29.59 37.27 -48.26
C ALA A 562 29.54 36.79 -49.73
N ALA A 563 28.37 36.27 -50.18
CA ALA A 563 27.96 36.13 -51.60
C ALA A 563 26.51 35.61 -51.70
N PRO A 564 25.63 36.16 -52.57
CA PRO A 564 24.24 35.70 -52.75
C PRO A 564 24.00 34.79 -53.99
N LYS A 565 22.73 34.39 -54.20
CA LYS A 565 22.29 33.29 -55.10
C LYS A 565 21.98 33.70 -56.56
N LYS A 566 22.20 32.76 -57.51
CA LYS A 566 21.47 32.43 -58.77
C LYS A 566 22.27 31.29 -59.49
N GLY A 567 21.74 30.38 -60.33
CA GLY A 567 20.36 30.03 -60.71
C GLY A 567 20.32 28.91 -61.80
N THR A 568 19.16 28.25 -61.96
CA THR A 568 18.68 27.47 -63.14
C THR A 568 19.40 26.24 -63.74
N ARG A 569 18.61 25.14 -63.81
CA ARG A 569 18.34 24.20 -64.95
C ARG A 569 19.32 23.10 -65.41
N LYS A 570 18.74 21.87 -65.41
CA LYS A 570 18.83 20.74 -66.39
C LYS A 570 20.20 20.05 -66.63
N GLY A 571 20.18 18.71 -66.68
CA GLY A 571 21.25 17.90 -67.27
C GLY A 571 21.43 16.50 -66.65
N ALA A 572 21.02 15.48 -67.39
CA ALA A 572 21.41 14.07 -67.25
C ALA A 572 21.47 13.49 -68.69
N PRO A 573 21.99 12.27 -68.99
CA PRO A 573 22.48 11.20 -68.09
C PRO A 573 23.86 10.58 -68.54
N VAL A 574 24.07 9.28 -68.24
CA VAL A 574 25.00 8.30 -68.88
C VAL A 574 26.33 7.92 -68.16
N VAL A 575 26.19 6.86 -67.33
CA VAL A 575 26.94 5.58 -67.14
C VAL A 575 28.13 5.19 -68.09
N PRO A 576 28.92 4.11 -67.82
CA PRO A 576 30.19 4.08 -67.06
C PRO A 576 31.41 3.55 -67.89
N LYS A 577 32.54 3.23 -67.23
CA LYS A 577 33.36 2.03 -67.58
C LYS A 577 34.28 1.53 -66.43
N LYS A 578 34.93 0.38 -66.65
CA LYS A 578 35.58 -0.49 -65.64
C LYS A 578 37.12 -0.54 -65.80
N GLY A 579 37.79 -0.88 -64.71
CA GLY A 579 39.05 -1.66 -64.68
C GLY A 579 40.35 -0.85 -64.52
N THR A 580 41.48 -1.37 -64.02
CA THR A 580 41.81 -2.46 -63.05
C THR A 580 43.32 -2.75 -63.17
N LYS A 581 44.04 -2.89 -62.03
CA LYS A 581 45.47 -3.31 -61.94
C LYS A 581 46.45 -2.25 -62.52
N LYS A 582 47.74 -2.24 -62.18
CA LYS A 582 48.61 -3.20 -61.45
C LYS A 582 49.56 -2.44 -60.49
N ALA A 583 50.34 -3.12 -59.65
CA ALA A 583 51.14 -2.50 -58.58
C ALA A 583 52.67 -2.57 -58.79
N ALA A 584 53.37 -1.58 -58.22
CA ALA A 584 54.79 -1.59 -57.84
C ALA A 584 55.02 -0.54 -56.72
N ALA A 585 56.14 -0.62 -55.99
CA ALA A 585 56.50 0.23 -54.83
C ALA A 585 58.00 0.64 -54.97
N PRO A 586 58.71 1.31 -54.00
CA PRO A 586 58.32 1.72 -52.64
C PRO A 586 58.87 3.11 -52.17
N VAL A 587 58.73 3.39 -50.86
CA VAL A 587 59.45 4.38 -49.99
C VAL A 587 59.23 5.89 -50.21
N VAL A 588 58.65 6.57 -49.21
CA VAL A 588 59.25 7.58 -48.28
C VAL A 588 58.20 7.91 -47.19
N GLU A 589 58.64 8.44 -46.05
CA GLU A 589 57.88 8.49 -44.78
C GLU A 589 56.79 9.59 -44.71
N GLU A 590 55.69 9.30 -44.04
CA GLU A 590 54.71 10.29 -43.56
C GLU A 590 54.64 10.30 -42.01
N PRO A 591 54.33 11.46 -41.37
CA PRO A 591 54.49 11.62 -39.93
C PRO A 591 53.38 10.93 -39.10
N VAL A 592 53.77 10.43 -37.93
CA VAL A 592 52.89 9.69 -37.01
C VAL A 592 51.74 10.55 -36.48
N PHE A 593 50.56 10.40 -37.07
CA PHE A 593 49.31 10.84 -36.46
C PHE A 593 48.98 9.97 -35.24
N VAL A 594 49.33 10.45 -34.05
CA VAL A 594 48.88 9.84 -32.79
C VAL A 594 47.37 10.02 -32.67
N GLU A 595 46.61 9.00 -33.06
CA GLU A 595 45.18 8.94 -32.81
C GLU A 595 44.89 9.09 -31.31
N LYS A 596 44.11 10.11 -30.96
CA LYS A 596 43.62 10.26 -29.58
C LYS A 596 42.55 9.22 -29.31
N LYS A 597 42.99 8.02 -28.89
CA LYS A 597 42.13 6.94 -28.39
C LYS A 597 41.02 7.52 -27.50
N LYS A 598 39.77 7.21 -27.84
CA LYS A 598 38.63 7.51 -26.96
C LYS A 598 38.77 6.61 -25.73
N LYS A 599 39.10 7.19 -24.56
CA LYS A 599 39.03 6.44 -23.31
C LYS A 599 37.62 5.87 -23.14
N GLY A 600 37.52 4.55 -22.99
CA GLY A 600 36.29 3.87 -22.61
C GLY A 600 35.82 4.29 -21.20
N PRO A 601 34.59 3.90 -20.81
CA PRO A 601 34.13 4.09 -19.44
C PRO A 601 35.07 3.37 -18.45
N ALA A 602 35.26 3.95 -17.26
CA ALA A 602 36.04 3.31 -16.21
C ALA A 602 35.24 2.14 -15.62
N LEU A 603 35.80 0.93 -15.71
CA LEU A 603 35.22 -0.29 -15.16
C LEU A 603 35.20 -0.19 -13.63
N LYS A 604 34.01 -0.17 -13.01
CA LYS A 604 33.87 -0.14 -11.56
C LYS A 604 33.51 -1.53 -11.04
N LEU A 605 34.42 -2.14 -10.27
CA LEU A 605 34.13 -3.34 -9.49
C LEU A 605 33.02 -3.08 -8.45
N ILE A 606 32.18 -4.08 -8.23
CA ILE A 606 31.10 -4.07 -7.23
C ILE A 606 31.28 -5.26 -6.30
N ASP A 607 31.37 -5.00 -5.00
CA ASP A 607 31.34 -6.03 -3.97
C ASP A 607 29.89 -6.50 -3.73
N TYR A 608 29.69 -7.81 -3.61
CA TYR A 608 28.36 -8.38 -3.43
C TYR A 608 27.85 -8.16 -2.00
N THR A 609 26.57 -7.78 -1.89
CA THR A 609 25.85 -7.78 -0.60
C THR A 609 25.63 -9.23 -0.10
N PRO A 610 25.37 -9.45 1.21
CA PRO A 610 25.21 -10.80 1.75
C PRO A 610 24.13 -11.63 1.03
N THR A 611 22.98 -11.01 0.69
CA THR A 611 21.93 -11.66 -0.11
C THR A 611 22.37 -11.98 -1.55
N GLN A 612 23.21 -11.17 -2.18
CA GLN A 612 23.71 -11.44 -3.53
C GLN A 612 24.66 -12.65 -3.55
N ASP A 613 25.61 -12.68 -2.60
CA ASP A 613 26.53 -13.80 -2.46
C ASP A 613 25.79 -15.10 -2.11
N PHE A 614 24.85 -15.01 -1.14
CA PHE A 614 23.95 -16.11 -0.78
C PHE A 614 23.18 -16.68 -1.97
N ILE A 615 22.46 -15.84 -2.73
CA ILE A 615 21.66 -16.32 -3.88
C ILE A 615 22.55 -16.98 -4.93
N SER A 616 23.71 -16.39 -5.23
CA SER A 616 24.67 -16.96 -6.18
C SER A 616 25.36 -18.24 -5.69
N SER A 617 25.19 -18.59 -4.41
CA SER A 617 25.76 -19.79 -3.76
C SER A 617 24.70 -20.83 -3.38
N TYR A 618 23.42 -20.44 -3.25
CA TYR A 618 22.31 -21.31 -2.89
C TYR A 618 21.62 -21.93 -4.12
N PHE A 619 21.36 -21.13 -5.17
CA PHE A 619 20.66 -21.61 -6.36
C PHE A 619 21.64 -22.00 -7.47
N THR A 620 22.15 -23.22 -7.36
CA THR A 620 23.11 -23.83 -8.29
C THR A 620 22.43 -24.70 -9.36
N VAL A 621 23.19 -25.28 -10.30
CA VAL A 621 22.63 -26.16 -11.35
C VAL A 621 22.13 -27.51 -10.80
N GLU A 622 22.64 -27.95 -9.65
CA GLU A 622 22.24 -29.15 -8.92
C GLU A 622 20.97 -28.94 -8.08
N SER A 623 20.47 -27.70 -7.98
CA SER A 623 19.36 -27.38 -7.08
C SER A 623 18.08 -28.15 -7.44
N PRO A 624 17.31 -28.63 -6.44
CA PRO A 624 16.09 -29.42 -6.69
C PRO A 624 14.94 -28.57 -7.29
N ILE A 625 14.92 -27.26 -7.01
CA ILE A 625 13.92 -26.32 -7.52
C ILE A 625 14.21 -25.95 -8.99
N LYS A 626 13.17 -25.81 -9.82
CA LYS A 626 13.35 -25.37 -11.22
C LYS A 626 13.51 -23.86 -11.35
N GLY A 627 13.19 -23.09 -10.32
CA GLY A 627 13.36 -21.65 -10.33
C GLY A 627 13.11 -20.98 -8.99
N MET A 628 13.37 -19.68 -8.94
CA MET A 628 13.25 -18.84 -7.75
C MET A 628 12.74 -17.43 -8.10
N LEU A 629 11.91 -16.89 -7.22
CA LEU A 629 11.43 -15.51 -7.21
C LEU A 629 12.32 -14.64 -6.29
N LEU A 630 13.01 -13.68 -6.88
CA LEU A 630 13.69 -12.59 -6.19
C LEU A 630 12.69 -11.46 -5.91
N TRP A 631 11.95 -11.59 -4.81
CA TRP A 631 11.04 -10.57 -4.28
C TRP A 631 11.84 -9.55 -3.48
N HIS A 632 12.62 -8.71 -4.17
CA HIS A 632 13.42 -7.68 -3.51
C HIS A 632 12.90 -6.27 -3.83
N SER A 633 12.98 -5.36 -2.88
CA SER A 633 12.55 -3.95 -3.02
C SER A 633 13.34 -3.18 -4.10
N VAL A 634 13.03 -1.90 -4.36
CA VAL A 634 13.84 -1.13 -5.33
C VAL A 634 15.21 -0.76 -4.74
N GLY A 635 16.22 -0.63 -5.59
CA GLY A 635 17.59 -0.27 -5.16
C GLY A 635 18.42 -1.40 -4.54
N THR A 636 17.88 -2.61 -4.36
CA THR A 636 18.58 -3.78 -3.79
C THR A 636 19.63 -4.42 -4.70
N GLY A 637 19.68 -4.04 -5.98
CA GLY A 637 20.63 -4.61 -6.94
C GLY A 637 20.23 -5.96 -7.55
N LYS A 638 18.92 -6.27 -7.67
CA LYS A 638 18.40 -7.49 -8.34
C LYS A 638 19.12 -7.85 -9.65
N THR A 639 19.38 -6.87 -10.51
CA THR A 639 20.12 -7.05 -11.78
C THR A 639 21.52 -7.61 -11.55
N CYS A 640 22.23 -7.07 -10.56
CA CYS A 640 23.55 -7.55 -10.12
C CYS A 640 23.46 -8.97 -9.56
N THR A 641 22.43 -9.26 -8.75
CA THR A 641 22.14 -10.61 -8.22
C THR A 641 21.98 -11.65 -9.33
N ALA A 642 21.17 -11.36 -10.35
CA ALA A 642 20.91 -12.29 -11.44
C ALA A 642 22.09 -12.45 -12.41
N ILE A 643 22.92 -11.40 -12.59
CA ILE A 643 24.17 -11.50 -13.35
C ILE A 643 25.19 -12.37 -12.60
N ALA A 644 25.42 -12.11 -11.31
CA ALA A 644 26.35 -12.87 -10.48
C ALA A 644 25.96 -14.35 -10.37
N LEU A 645 24.67 -14.64 -10.22
CA LEU A 645 24.10 -15.98 -10.27
C LEU A 645 24.39 -16.68 -11.62
N ALA A 646 24.09 -16.00 -12.74
CA ALA A 646 24.31 -16.55 -14.08
C ALA A 646 25.78 -16.87 -14.35
N SER A 647 26.69 -15.93 -14.06
CA SER A 647 28.12 -16.07 -14.36
C SER A 647 28.87 -17.01 -13.39
N ARG A 648 28.35 -17.22 -12.18
CA ARG A 648 28.97 -18.12 -11.18
C ARG A 648 28.53 -19.57 -11.30
N GLN A 649 27.26 -19.81 -11.62
CA GLN A 649 26.67 -21.17 -11.58
C GLN A 649 26.32 -21.71 -12.97
N PHE A 650 25.70 -20.90 -13.83
CA PHE A 650 25.04 -21.40 -15.04
C PHE A 650 25.94 -21.32 -16.28
N GLU A 651 26.66 -20.22 -16.48
CA GLU A 651 27.60 -20.04 -17.60
C GLU A 651 28.80 -21.02 -17.55
N PRO A 652 29.43 -21.32 -16.39
CA PRO A 652 30.48 -22.35 -16.32
C PRO A 652 29.95 -23.76 -16.60
N ALA A 653 28.68 -24.03 -16.26
CA ALA A 653 28.00 -25.30 -16.54
C ALA A 653 27.46 -25.43 -17.98
N GLY A 654 27.74 -24.43 -18.84
CA GLY A 654 27.36 -24.42 -20.26
C GLY A 654 25.88 -24.12 -20.53
N TYR A 655 25.18 -23.45 -19.62
CA TYR A 655 23.79 -23.04 -19.85
C TYR A 655 23.71 -21.84 -20.81
N THR A 656 22.76 -21.88 -21.75
CA THR A 656 22.38 -20.67 -22.49
C THR A 656 21.68 -19.68 -21.55
N ILE A 657 22.23 -18.48 -21.41
CA ILE A 657 21.65 -17.42 -20.57
C ILE A 657 20.71 -16.56 -21.41
N MET A 658 19.45 -16.41 -21.00
CA MET A 658 18.42 -15.67 -21.75
C MET A 658 17.69 -14.68 -20.84
N TRP A 659 17.87 -13.38 -21.13
CA TRP A 659 17.27 -12.31 -20.34
C TRP A 659 16.05 -11.69 -21.02
N VAL A 660 14.91 -11.69 -20.33
CA VAL A 660 13.64 -11.08 -20.74
C VAL A 660 13.41 -9.80 -19.94
N THR A 661 13.33 -8.65 -20.60
CA THR A 661 13.02 -7.35 -19.98
C THR A 661 12.34 -6.40 -20.98
N ARG A 662 11.89 -5.20 -20.57
CA ARG A 662 11.32 -4.21 -21.49
C ARG A 662 12.36 -3.65 -22.45
N HIS A 663 11.92 -3.22 -23.63
CA HIS A 663 12.78 -2.60 -24.64
C HIS A 663 13.64 -1.42 -24.11
N THR A 664 13.16 -0.69 -23.11
CA THR A 664 13.86 0.44 -22.47
C THR A 664 15.00 0.03 -21.53
N LEU A 665 14.97 -1.17 -20.95
CA LEU A 665 15.92 -1.61 -19.90
C LEU A 665 17.08 -2.46 -20.44
N LYS A 666 17.03 -2.85 -21.72
CA LYS A 666 18.04 -3.72 -22.36
C LYS A 666 19.47 -3.19 -22.32
N ALA A 667 19.66 -1.87 -22.25
CA ALA A 667 20.97 -1.23 -22.16
C ALA A 667 21.56 -1.30 -20.73
N ASP A 668 20.71 -1.20 -19.70
CA ASP A 668 21.16 -1.20 -18.31
C ASP A 668 21.71 -2.57 -17.86
N ILE A 669 21.30 -3.66 -18.50
CA ILE A 669 21.90 -4.99 -18.26
C ILE A 669 23.40 -4.97 -18.59
N TRP A 670 23.77 -4.52 -19.78
CA TRP A 670 25.19 -4.46 -20.20
C TRP A 670 26.01 -3.51 -19.34
N LYS A 671 25.40 -2.43 -18.85
CA LYS A 671 25.99 -1.52 -17.86
C LYS A 671 26.31 -2.24 -16.53
N ASN A 672 25.48 -3.18 -16.09
CA ASN A 672 25.74 -4.02 -14.90
C ASN A 672 26.66 -5.23 -15.19
N VAL A 673 27.08 -5.43 -16.45
CA VAL A 673 28.11 -6.42 -16.82
C VAL A 673 29.49 -5.76 -16.91
N PHE A 674 29.57 -4.56 -17.50
CA PHE A 674 30.85 -3.91 -17.83
C PHE A 674 31.15 -2.60 -17.07
N ASP A 675 30.19 -1.66 -16.93
CA ASP A 675 30.45 -0.38 -16.24
C ASP A 675 30.46 -0.56 -14.71
N GLN A 676 29.52 -1.36 -14.20
CA GLN A 676 29.36 -1.73 -12.80
C GLN A 676 29.45 -3.26 -12.74
N VAL A 677 30.67 -3.78 -12.61
CA VAL A 677 31.01 -5.18 -12.91
C VAL A 677 30.43 -6.13 -11.86
N CYS A 678 29.24 -6.66 -12.13
CA CYS A 678 28.57 -7.69 -11.31
C CYS A 678 28.74 -9.12 -11.86
N HIS A 679 29.54 -9.30 -12.90
CA HIS A 679 29.80 -10.59 -13.55
C HIS A 679 31.11 -11.17 -12.97
N SER A 680 31.03 -12.28 -12.25
CA SER A 680 32.15 -12.87 -11.47
C SER A 680 33.47 -12.95 -12.25
N THR A 681 33.47 -13.65 -13.39
CA THR A 681 34.66 -13.85 -14.23
C THR A 681 35.24 -12.53 -14.77
N ILE A 682 34.40 -11.54 -15.05
CA ILE A 682 34.85 -10.22 -15.52
C ILE A 682 35.39 -9.41 -14.34
N ALA A 683 34.81 -9.54 -13.14
CA ALA A 683 35.37 -8.93 -11.94
C ALA A 683 36.75 -9.53 -11.58
N GLU A 684 36.96 -10.83 -11.79
CA GLU A 684 38.27 -11.49 -11.67
C GLU A 684 39.26 -10.97 -12.71
N GLU A 685 38.90 -10.98 -14.00
CA GLU A 685 39.73 -10.45 -15.08
C GLU A 685 40.09 -8.96 -14.89
N VAL A 686 39.19 -8.15 -14.31
CA VAL A 686 39.45 -6.73 -14.01
C VAL A 686 40.31 -6.56 -12.75
N ARG A 687 40.13 -7.37 -11.70
CA ARG A 687 41.01 -7.36 -10.51
C ARG A 687 42.44 -7.75 -10.87
N GLU A 688 42.61 -8.69 -11.78
CA GLU A 688 43.92 -9.16 -12.26
C GLU A 688 44.50 -8.31 -13.41
N GLY A 689 43.82 -7.25 -13.85
CA GLY A 689 44.26 -6.38 -14.95
C GLY A 689 44.25 -7.04 -16.34
N ARG A 690 43.65 -8.24 -16.48
CA ARG A 690 43.53 -9.02 -17.72
C ARG A 690 42.50 -8.45 -18.72
N LEU A 691 41.64 -7.53 -18.30
CA LEU A 691 40.65 -6.86 -19.16
C LEU A 691 40.74 -5.33 -19.03
N LEU A 692 41.01 -4.64 -20.15
CA LEU A 692 41.06 -3.17 -20.21
C LEU A 692 39.74 -2.59 -20.76
N PRO A 693 39.44 -1.29 -20.49
CA PRO A 693 38.25 -0.61 -21.02
C PRO A 693 38.13 -0.59 -22.56
N GLU A 694 39.23 -0.84 -23.28
CA GLU A 694 39.27 -0.90 -24.74
C GLU A 694 38.82 -2.28 -25.30
N ASP A 695 38.90 -3.34 -24.50
CA ASP A 695 38.54 -4.72 -24.89
C ASP A 695 37.05 -5.05 -24.73
N VAL A 696 36.26 -4.14 -24.14
CA VAL A 696 34.85 -4.37 -23.75
C VAL A 696 33.99 -4.85 -24.93
N GLU A 697 34.12 -4.24 -26.11
CA GLU A 697 33.37 -4.69 -27.31
C GLU A 697 33.74 -6.12 -27.74
N LYS A 698 35.01 -6.50 -27.60
CA LYS A 698 35.51 -7.84 -27.95
C LYS A 698 34.99 -8.87 -26.95
N ARG A 699 35.00 -8.54 -25.65
CA ARG A 699 34.45 -9.39 -24.58
C ARG A 699 32.93 -9.54 -24.68
N GLN A 700 32.20 -8.48 -25.04
CA GLN A 700 30.76 -8.56 -25.28
C GLN A 700 30.43 -9.54 -26.41
N ARG A 701 31.25 -9.58 -27.47
CA ARG A 701 31.09 -10.54 -28.59
C ARG A 701 31.36 -11.98 -28.18
N SER A 702 32.28 -12.26 -27.25
CA SER A 702 32.48 -13.62 -26.73
C SER A 702 31.36 -14.07 -25.80
N LEU A 703 30.78 -13.18 -24.98
CA LEU A 703 29.61 -13.53 -24.15
C LEU A 703 28.42 -14.04 -24.98
N TYR A 704 28.22 -13.53 -26.21
CA TYR A 704 27.14 -13.99 -27.10
C TYR A 704 27.19 -15.48 -27.48
N GLN A 705 28.29 -16.18 -27.19
CA GLN A 705 28.37 -17.65 -27.31
C GLN A 705 27.41 -18.35 -26.33
N GLN A 706 27.20 -17.80 -25.13
CA GLN A 706 26.28 -18.34 -24.12
C GLN A 706 25.07 -17.41 -23.90
N TRP A 707 25.31 -16.11 -23.70
CA TRP A 707 24.30 -15.09 -23.45
C TRP A 707 23.54 -14.68 -24.72
N ILE A 708 22.24 -14.93 -24.78
CA ILE A 708 21.36 -14.37 -25.82
C ILE A 708 21.18 -12.85 -25.55
N PRO A 709 21.38 -11.97 -26.54
CA PRO A 709 21.16 -10.53 -26.38
C PRO A 709 19.75 -10.24 -25.82
N PRO A 710 19.60 -9.39 -24.79
CA PRO A 710 18.34 -9.21 -24.07
C PRO A 710 17.11 -9.05 -24.97
N ILE A 711 16.10 -9.87 -24.73
CA ILE A 711 14.86 -9.95 -25.51
C ILE A 711 13.69 -9.31 -24.76
N SER A 712 12.63 -8.92 -25.47
CA SER A 712 11.38 -8.49 -24.84
C SER A 712 10.40 -9.64 -24.70
N TYR A 713 9.43 -9.49 -23.80
CA TYR A 713 8.35 -10.44 -23.53
C TYR A 713 7.73 -11.04 -24.80
N ARG A 714 7.32 -10.19 -25.77
CA ARG A 714 6.78 -10.67 -27.05
C ARG A 714 7.82 -11.35 -27.95
N GLN A 715 9.08 -10.90 -27.94
CA GLN A 715 10.16 -11.61 -28.66
C GLN A 715 10.38 -13.01 -28.08
N PHE A 716 10.22 -13.17 -26.76
CA PHE A 716 10.34 -14.45 -26.06
C PHE A 716 9.14 -15.39 -26.33
N SER A 717 7.90 -14.89 -26.29
CA SER A 717 6.73 -15.67 -26.75
C SER A 717 6.89 -16.14 -28.20
N ASN A 718 7.45 -15.30 -29.09
CA ASN A 718 7.78 -15.71 -30.46
C ASN A 718 8.91 -16.76 -30.53
N ILE A 719 9.81 -16.86 -29.54
CA ILE A 719 10.84 -17.92 -29.47
C ILE A 719 10.20 -19.25 -29.10
N VAL A 720 9.44 -19.32 -27.99
CA VAL A 720 8.82 -20.58 -27.56
C VAL A 720 7.78 -21.11 -28.56
N GLN A 721 7.19 -20.23 -29.38
CA GLN A 721 6.30 -20.61 -30.49
C GLN A 721 7.03 -20.93 -31.81
N GLY A 722 8.37 -20.96 -31.85
CA GLY A 722 9.15 -21.26 -33.05
C GLY A 722 9.17 -20.16 -34.15
N LYS A 723 8.54 -19.01 -33.89
CA LYS A 723 8.34 -17.89 -34.84
C LYS A 723 9.53 -16.92 -34.93
N ASN A 724 10.57 -17.12 -34.12
CA ASN A 724 11.75 -16.23 -34.02
C ASN A 724 13.03 -16.99 -34.46
N PRO A 725 13.92 -16.39 -35.28
CA PRO A 725 15.20 -17.02 -35.67
C PRO A 725 16.04 -17.56 -34.51
N ILE A 726 15.97 -16.97 -33.31
CA ILE A 726 16.67 -17.45 -32.10
C ILE A 726 16.24 -18.88 -31.72
N PHE A 727 15.01 -19.30 -32.03
CA PHE A 727 14.56 -20.68 -31.82
C PHE A 727 15.40 -21.70 -32.60
N LYS A 728 15.86 -21.37 -33.81
CA LYS A 728 16.76 -22.25 -34.59
C LYS A 728 18.16 -22.31 -33.98
N VAL A 729 18.60 -21.25 -33.30
CA VAL A 729 19.87 -21.24 -32.54
C VAL A 729 19.74 -22.13 -31.30
N LEU A 730 18.64 -22.01 -30.54
CA LEU A 730 18.32 -22.88 -29.41
C LEU A 730 18.24 -24.35 -29.84
N GLN A 731 17.51 -24.68 -30.91
CA GLN A 731 17.46 -26.05 -31.44
C GLN A 731 18.83 -26.61 -31.86
N LYS A 732 19.77 -25.75 -32.31
CA LYS A 732 21.14 -26.16 -32.66
C LYS A 732 22.04 -26.34 -31.43
N ARG A 733 21.84 -25.58 -30.34
CA ARG A 733 22.59 -25.71 -29.08
C ARG A 733 22.07 -26.85 -28.21
N ASN A 734 20.75 -26.91 -28.04
CA ASN A 734 20.07 -27.64 -26.96
C ASN A 734 19.37 -28.92 -27.47
N GLY A 735 19.12 -28.99 -28.79
CA GLY A 735 18.42 -30.10 -29.45
C GLY A 735 16.99 -29.75 -29.88
N LYS A 736 16.39 -30.62 -30.71
CA LYS A 736 15.03 -30.41 -31.25
C LYS A 736 13.91 -30.74 -30.26
N ALA A 737 14.12 -31.71 -29.37
CA ALA A 737 13.10 -32.24 -28.45
C ALA A 737 12.82 -31.29 -27.28
N ASP A 738 13.86 -30.66 -26.73
CA ASP A 738 13.73 -29.57 -25.77
C ASP A 738 14.67 -28.41 -26.14
N PRO A 739 14.16 -27.39 -26.86
CA PRO A 739 14.92 -26.20 -27.18
C PRO A 739 15.31 -25.36 -25.95
N LEU A 740 14.74 -25.61 -24.76
CA LEU A 740 15.08 -24.91 -23.51
C LEU A 740 15.98 -25.75 -22.58
N LYS A 741 16.45 -26.92 -23.03
CA LYS A 741 17.44 -27.72 -22.30
C LYS A 741 18.66 -26.85 -21.97
N LYS A 742 19.18 -26.95 -20.74
CA LYS A 742 20.26 -26.12 -20.17
C LYS A 742 20.12 -24.63 -20.52
N THR A 743 18.95 -24.05 -20.24
CA THR A 743 18.70 -22.61 -20.47
C THR A 743 18.28 -21.92 -19.17
N LEU A 744 19.04 -20.90 -18.75
CA LEU A 744 18.66 -20.02 -17.63
C LEU A 744 17.84 -18.86 -18.18
N ILE A 745 16.61 -18.71 -17.70
CA ILE A 745 15.65 -17.70 -18.13
C ILE A 745 15.46 -16.68 -17.01
N ILE A 746 16.04 -15.50 -17.19
CA ILE A 746 15.93 -14.38 -16.23
C ILE A 746 14.81 -13.46 -16.71
N ILE A 747 13.80 -13.24 -15.87
CA ILE A 747 12.64 -12.40 -16.19
C ILE A 747 12.59 -11.20 -15.24
N ASP A 748 12.88 -10.04 -15.81
CA ASP A 748 12.92 -8.76 -15.13
C ASP A 748 11.55 -8.06 -15.17
N GLU A 749 11.09 -7.57 -14.01
CA GLU A 749 9.72 -7.13 -13.74
C GLU A 749 8.65 -8.22 -13.95
N ALA A 750 8.90 -9.43 -13.45
CA ALA A 750 8.08 -10.63 -13.70
C ALA A 750 6.57 -10.47 -13.46
N HIS A 751 6.17 -9.59 -12.53
CA HIS A 751 4.78 -9.20 -12.26
C HIS A 751 4.01 -8.66 -13.47
N LYS A 752 4.73 -8.27 -14.53
CA LYS A 752 4.14 -7.84 -15.79
C LYS A 752 3.49 -8.99 -16.57
N LEU A 753 3.95 -10.25 -16.39
CA LEU A 753 3.42 -11.42 -17.10
C LEU A 753 1.89 -11.57 -16.99
N TYR A 754 1.35 -11.40 -15.78
CA TYR A 754 -0.08 -11.59 -15.47
C TYR A 754 -0.86 -10.26 -15.40
N SER A 755 -0.20 -9.11 -15.55
CA SER A 755 -0.83 -7.80 -15.40
C SER A 755 -1.83 -7.46 -16.52
N SER A 756 -2.96 -6.85 -16.13
CA SER A 756 -4.00 -6.37 -17.05
C SER A 756 -3.60 -5.13 -17.88
N ASP A 757 -2.49 -4.46 -17.52
CA ASP A 757 -1.98 -3.21 -18.12
C ASP A 757 -1.53 -3.33 -19.60
N PHE A 758 -1.39 -4.54 -20.15
CA PHE A 758 -0.81 -4.76 -21.48
C PHE A 758 -1.71 -4.40 -22.66
N LYS A 759 -1.50 -3.20 -23.21
CA LYS A 759 -2.09 -2.74 -24.48
C LYS A 759 -1.46 -3.42 -25.70
N GLY A 760 -1.93 -4.63 -26.02
CA GLY A 760 -1.89 -5.24 -27.37
C GLY A 760 -0.52 -5.59 -27.97
N ALA A 761 0.36 -4.62 -28.19
CA ALA A 761 1.58 -4.77 -28.99
C ALA A 761 2.75 -5.45 -28.25
N GLU A 762 2.78 -5.41 -26.92
CA GLU A 762 3.84 -6.04 -26.10
C GLU A 762 3.34 -7.23 -25.27
N LYS A 763 2.03 -7.57 -25.31
CA LYS A 763 1.44 -8.59 -24.43
C LYS A 763 2.14 -9.96 -24.61
N PRO A 764 2.67 -10.58 -23.54
CA PRO A 764 3.19 -11.94 -23.63
C PRO A 764 2.08 -12.95 -23.85
N ASP A 765 2.40 -14.01 -24.59
CA ASP A 765 1.68 -15.27 -24.50
C ASP A 765 2.33 -16.09 -23.38
N VAL A 766 1.70 -16.06 -22.21
CA VAL A 766 2.15 -16.76 -21.01
C VAL A 766 1.80 -18.25 -21.07
N GLY A 767 0.72 -18.63 -21.76
CA GLY A 767 0.34 -20.03 -21.95
C GLY A 767 1.37 -20.80 -22.77
N ALA A 768 1.84 -20.21 -23.87
CA ALA A 768 2.93 -20.77 -24.67
C ALA A 768 4.27 -20.83 -23.90
N PHE A 769 4.54 -19.88 -23.01
CA PHE A 769 5.73 -19.91 -22.15
C PHE A 769 5.64 -21.03 -21.11
N TYR A 770 4.53 -21.12 -20.37
CA TYR A 770 4.29 -22.18 -19.39
C TYR A 770 4.35 -23.57 -20.05
N ALA A 771 3.74 -23.76 -21.21
CA ALA A 771 3.79 -25.02 -21.96
C ALA A 771 5.24 -25.42 -22.35
N ALA A 772 6.06 -24.46 -22.78
CA ALA A 772 7.47 -24.72 -23.11
C ALA A 772 8.32 -25.05 -21.88
N LEU A 773 8.08 -24.41 -20.73
CA LEU A 773 8.72 -24.78 -19.45
C LEU A 773 8.34 -26.19 -19.02
N GLN A 774 7.05 -26.53 -18.99
CA GLN A 774 6.58 -27.86 -18.57
C GLN A 774 7.09 -28.96 -19.51
N ASN A 775 7.23 -28.68 -20.81
CA ASN A 775 7.90 -29.58 -21.76
C ASN A 775 9.37 -29.82 -21.36
N SER A 776 10.12 -28.75 -21.06
CA SER A 776 11.52 -28.85 -20.64
C SER A 776 11.69 -29.59 -19.32
N TYR A 777 10.84 -29.32 -18.32
CA TYR A 777 10.85 -30.02 -17.04
C TYR A 777 10.59 -31.52 -17.22
N LYS A 778 9.61 -31.90 -18.04
CA LYS A 778 9.26 -33.29 -18.33
C LYS A 778 10.32 -34.05 -19.13
N ILE A 779 10.97 -33.40 -20.11
CA ILE A 779 11.91 -34.07 -21.03
C ILE A 779 13.34 -34.07 -20.48
N SER A 780 13.81 -32.95 -19.92
CA SER A 780 15.23 -32.75 -19.59
C SER A 780 15.57 -32.93 -18.10
N GLY A 781 14.57 -33.06 -17.22
CA GLY A 781 14.77 -33.45 -15.82
C GLY A 781 15.62 -32.46 -15.02
N GLN A 782 16.90 -32.80 -14.77
CA GLN A 782 17.87 -31.91 -14.11
C GLN A 782 18.56 -30.95 -15.09
N ASP A 783 18.69 -31.33 -16.37
CA ASP A 783 19.17 -30.48 -17.45
C ASP A 783 18.07 -29.54 -17.99
N SER A 784 16.90 -29.46 -17.35
CA SER A 784 15.80 -28.62 -17.82
C SER A 784 16.13 -27.13 -17.76
N ALA A 785 15.26 -26.31 -18.37
CA ALA A 785 15.22 -24.88 -18.15
C ALA A 785 15.25 -24.54 -16.65
N ARG A 786 15.86 -23.42 -16.30
CA ARG A 786 15.87 -22.87 -14.93
C ARG A 786 15.40 -21.41 -14.98
N VAL A 787 14.56 -20.99 -14.04
CA VAL A 787 13.85 -19.69 -14.12
C VAL A 787 14.20 -18.79 -12.92
N VAL A 788 14.53 -17.53 -13.20
CA VAL A 788 14.76 -16.49 -12.18
C VAL A 788 13.78 -15.35 -12.43
N LEU A 789 12.79 -15.23 -11.56
CA LEU A 789 11.77 -14.18 -11.62
C LEU A 789 12.20 -13.02 -10.73
N MET A 790 12.14 -11.78 -11.21
CA MET A 790 12.55 -10.61 -10.44
C MET A 790 11.41 -9.59 -10.31
N SER A 791 11.05 -9.23 -9.08
CA SER A 791 10.07 -8.16 -8.82
C SER A 791 10.25 -7.50 -7.45
N ALA A 792 9.79 -6.25 -7.32
CA ALA A 792 9.55 -5.62 -6.01
C ALA A 792 8.10 -5.82 -5.52
N THR A 793 7.18 -6.02 -6.46
CA THR A 793 5.74 -6.21 -6.26
C THR A 793 5.35 -7.39 -7.13
N PRO A 794 5.34 -8.65 -6.65
CA PRO A 794 5.21 -9.83 -7.52
C PRO A 794 3.84 -9.93 -8.21
N TYR A 795 2.81 -9.34 -7.64
CA TYR A 795 1.47 -9.21 -8.22
C TYR A 795 1.03 -7.74 -8.26
N ASN A 796 -0.08 -7.47 -8.94
CA ASN A 796 -0.64 -6.13 -9.10
C ASN A 796 -2.05 -6.03 -8.49
N GLU A 797 -2.97 -6.88 -8.94
CA GLU A 797 -4.41 -6.81 -8.64
C GLU A 797 -4.88 -7.95 -7.74
N SER A 798 -4.30 -9.15 -7.86
CA SER A 798 -4.65 -10.33 -7.05
C SER A 798 -3.40 -11.04 -6.50
N PRO A 799 -3.38 -11.47 -5.22
CA PRO A 799 -2.30 -12.30 -4.69
C PRO A 799 -2.14 -13.63 -5.43
N MET A 800 -3.15 -14.07 -6.20
CA MET A 800 -3.04 -15.29 -7.00
C MET A 800 -2.03 -15.17 -8.16
N GLU A 801 -1.71 -13.95 -8.64
CA GLU A 801 -0.63 -13.77 -9.63
C GLU A 801 0.74 -14.23 -9.07
N LEU A 802 0.94 -14.20 -7.74
CA LEU A 802 2.13 -14.78 -7.10
C LEU A 802 2.15 -16.31 -7.25
N MET A 803 1.00 -16.97 -7.15
CA MET A 803 0.89 -18.43 -7.31
C MET A 803 1.18 -18.82 -8.77
N SER A 804 0.58 -18.10 -9.73
CA SER A 804 0.88 -18.27 -11.15
C SER A 804 2.37 -18.04 -11.49
N LEU A 805 3.02 -17.05 -10.87
CA LEU A 805 4.47 -16.85 -11.00
C LEU A 805 5.27 -18.02 -10.41
N LEU A 806 4.96 -18.47 -9.20
CA LEU A 806 5.64 -19.62 -8.57
C LEU A 806 5.37 -20.94 -9.31
N ASN A 807 4.27 -21.04 -10.05
CA ASN A 807 3.96 -22.16 -10.95
C ASN A 807 4.85 -22.20 -12.21
N LEU A 808 5.51 -21.09 -12.58
CA LEU A 808 6.58 -21.08 -13.58
C LEU A 808 7.89 -21.69 -13.05
N CYS A 809 8.03 -21.91 -11.74
CA CYS A 809 9.27 -22.40 -11.11
C CYS A 809 9.20 -23.89 -10.69
N ARG A 810 8.18 -24.62 -11.14
CA ARG A 810 7.87 -26.00 -10.70
C ARG A 810 7.17 -26.83 -11.78
N GLU A 811 7.15 -28.13 -11.57
CA GLU A 811 6.42 -29.10 -12.40
C GLU A 811 4.90 -29.04 -12.13
N LYS A 812 4.08 -29.30 -13.15
CA LYS A 812 2.61 -29.11 -13.11
C LYS A 812 1.88 -29.92 -12.03
N ASP A 813 2.41 -31.07 -11.64
CA ASP A 813 1.91 -31.92 -10.54
C ASP A 813 2.04 -31.26 -9.16
N LYS A 814 2.97 -30.31 -9.01
CA LYS A 814 3.27 -29.59 -7.76
C LYS A 814 2.71 -28.15 -7.76
N ALA A 815 1.82 -27.84 -8.71
CA ALA A 815 1.26 -26.51 -8.90
C ALA A 815 0.49 -26.02 -7.65
N LEU A 816 0.68 -24.75 -7.32
CA LEU A 816 -0.15 -24.02 -6.37
C LEU A 816 -1.52 -23.71 -7.00
N PRO A 817 -2.59 -23.58 -6.19
CA PRO A 817 -3.86 -23.05 -6.67
C PRO A 817 -3.69 -21.63 -7.23
N GLU A 818 -4.09 -21.41 -8.49
CA GLU A 818 -4.14 -20.09 -9.14
C GLU A 818 -5.53 -19.44 -9.02
N GLU A 819 -6.55 -20.21 -8.59
CA GLU A 819 -7.89 -19.72 -8.34
C GLU A 819 -8.12 -19.51 -6.83
N PHE A 820 -8.71 -18.36 -6.48
CA PHE A 820 -8.83 -17.93 -5.08
C PHE A 820 -9.64 -18.91 -4.22
N GLY A 821 -10.72 -19.50 -4.76
CA GLY A 821 -11.52 -20.49 -4.05
C GLY A 821 -10.72 -21.74 -3.67
N ALA A 822 -9.96 -22.29 -4.62
CA ALA A 822 -9.11 -23.46 -4.40
C ALA A 822 -7.90 -23.15 -3.49
N PHE A 823 -7.43 -21.90 -3.46
CA PHE A 823 -6.43 -21.47 -2.47
C PHE A 823 -7.00 -21.46 -1.05
N VAL A 824 -8.20 -20.89 -0.87
CA VAL A 824 -8.89 -20.86 0.43
C VAL A 824 -9.19 -22.29 0.90
N GLU A 825 -9.77 -23.13 0.04
CA GLU A 825 -10.08 -24.54 0.34
C GLU A 825 -8.84 -25.36 0.76
N LYS A 826 -7.68 -25.14 0.12
CA LYS A 826 -6.45 -25.88 0.45
C LYS A 826 -5.76 -25.41 1.73
N TYR A 827 -5.85 -24.12 2.10
CA TYR A 827 -4.96 -23.52 3.11
C TYR A 827 -5.66 -22.75 4.25
N MET A 828 -6.95 -22.41 4.15
CA MET A 828 -7.60 -21.42 5.00
C MET A 828 -8.93 -21.89 5.61
N ASP A 829 -9.38 -21.17 6.65
CA ASP A 829 -10.71 -21.29 7.21
C ASP A 829 -11.73 -20.38 6.51
N ALA A 830 -13.02 -20.52 6.86
CA ALA A 830 -14.12 -19.73 6.30
C ALA A 830 -14.02 -18.22 6.57
N ASP A 831 -13.25 -17.82 7.58
CA ASP A 831 -12.97 -16.42 7.93
C ASP A 831 -11.77 -15.84 7.14
N GLY A 832 -11.07 -16.67 6.35
CA GLY A 832 -9.93 -16.28 5.51
C GLY A 832 -8.58 -16.26 6.23
N ASN A 833 -8.45 -16.93 7.39
CA ASN A 833 -7.17 -17.11 8.07
C ASN A 833 -6.53 -18.44 7.64
N PHE A 834 -5.20 -18.53 7.67
CA PHE A 834 -4.53 -19.83 7.49
C PHE A 834 -4.87 -20.78 8.65
N THR A 835 -5.27 -22.02 8.33
CA THR A 835 -5.40 -23.08 9.34
C THR A 835 -4.00 -23.51 9.81
N THR A 836 -3.89 -24.15 10.98
CA THR A 836 -2.60 -24.59 11.53
C THR A 836 -1.81 -25.49 10.57
N ASP A 837 -2.51 -26.34 9.82
CA ASP A 837 -1.89 -27.29 8.86
C ASP A 837 -1.86 -26.74 7.44
N GLY A 838 -2.82 -25.89 7.05
CA GLY A 838 -2.75 -25.11 5.81
C GLY A 838 -1.54 -24.16 5.79
N LEU A 839 -1.21 -23.54 6.94
CA LEU A 839 -0.01 -22.73 7.12
C LEU A 839 1.27 -23.55 6.89
N LYS A 840 1.41 -24.71 7.54
CA LYS A 840 2.57 -25.62 7.37
C LYS A 840 2.70 -26.07 5.92
N THR A 841 1.58 -26.50 5.32
CA THR A 841 1.53 -27.00 3.94
C THR A 841 1.92 -25.89 2.97
N TYR A 842 1.37 -24.68 3.10
CA TYR A 842 1.73 -23.55 2.25
C TYR A 842 3.20 -23.13 2.39
N MET A 843 3.73 -23.07 3.62
CA MET A 843 5.14 -22.74 3.86
C MET A 843 6.09 -23.80 3.28
N ASN A 844 5.73 -25.09 3.29
CA ASN A 844 6.47 -26.15 2.61
C ASN A 844 6.31 -26.04 1.07
N ASP A 845 5.11 -25.81 0.57
CA ASP A 845 4.79 -25.70 -0.87
C ASP A 845 5.53 -24.55 -1.58
N VAL A 846 5.99 -23.53 -0.86
CA VAL A 846 6.79 -22.40 -1.41
C VAL A 846 8.25 -22.38 -0.95
N ALA A 847 8.68 -23.36 -0.13
CA ALA A 847 10.02 -23.40 0.45
C ALA A 847 11.12 -23.39 -0.63
N GLY A 848 12.17 -22.59 -0.41
CA GLY A 848 13.31 -22.46 -1.34
C GLY A 848 13.04 -21.62 -2.59
N GLN A 849 11.78 -21.39 -2.97
CA GLN A 849 11.42 -20.69 -4.20
C GLN A 849 11.26 -19.17 -4.05
N ILE A 850 11.19 -18.64 -2.82
CA ILE A 850 11.09 -17.20 -2.56
C ILE A 850 12.37 -16.73 -1.85
N SER A 851 13.02 -15.70 -2.39
CA SER A 851 14.03 -14.90 -1.71
C SER A 851 13.47 -13.49 -1.54
N TYR A 852 13.51 -12.96 -0.30
CA TYR A 852 12.90 -11.70 0.08
C TYR A 852 13.90 -10.75 0.74
N LEU A 853 14.03 -9.54 0.17
CA LEU A 853 14.91 -8.49 0.68
C LEU A 853 14.25 -7.12 0.49
N ASN A 854 13.77 -6.53 1.59
CA ASN A 854 13.40 -5.12 1.62
C ASN A 854 14.51 -4.27 2.24
N ARG A 855 15.04 -3.30 1.47
CA ARG A 855 16.01 -2.29 1.92
C ARG A 855 15.45 -0.86 1.97
N GLU A 856 14.20 -0.64 1.59
CA GLU A 856 13.56 0.69 1.74
C GLU A 856 13.45 1.06 3.24
N ALA A 857 13.40 0.05 4.08
CA ALA A 857 13.49 0.06 5.54
C ALA A 857 14.90 0.39 6.12
N ASP A 858 15.90 0.71 5.30
CA ASP A 858 17.27 1.00 5.76
C ASP A 858 17.50 2.52 5.88
N PRO A 859 17.37 3.13 7.08
CA PRO A 859 17.52 4.58 7.26
C PRO A 859 18.94 5.09 7.00
N SER A 860 19.95 4.21 6.91
CA SER A 860 21.34 4.58 6.64
C SER A 860 21.59 4.96 5.17
N GLN A 861 20.72 4.51 4.25
CA GLN A 861 20.84 4.75 2.81
C GLN A 861 19.52 5.11 2.09
N PHE A 862 18.35 4.96 2.71
CA PHE A 862 17.04 5.27 2.13
C PHE A 862 16.24 6.21 3.04
N ALA A 863 15.48 7.13 2.44
CA ALA A 863 14.57 7.98 3.20
C ALA A 863 13.34 7.19 3.67
N GLN A 864 12.92 7.42 4.91
CA GLN A 864 11.88 6.68 5.61
C GLN A 864 10.51 7.36 5.45
N PRO A 865 9.51 6.71 4.82
CA PRO A 865 8.19 7.29 4.62
C PRO A 865 7.41 7.49 5.93
N ILE A 866 7.00 8.73 6.19
CA ILE A 866 6.09 9.10 7.29
C ILE A 866 4.74 9.44 6.66
N TYR A 867 3.73 8.60 6.90
CA TYR A 867 2.42 8.75 6.28
C TYR A 867 1.49 9.68 7.08
N ALA A 868 0.79 10.57 6.39
CA ALA A 868 -0.32 11.35 6.92
C ALA A 868 -1.52 11.22 5.97
N SER A 869 -2.69 10.87 6.50
CA SER A 869 -3.96 10.94 5.76
C SER A 869 -4.52 12.34 5.85
N VAL A 870 -4.98 12.89 4.73
CA VAL A 870 -5.70 14.16 4.66
C VAL A 870 -7.06 13.84 4.05
N GLU A 871 -8.11 13.96 4.86
CA GLU A 871 -9.48 13.64 4.48
C GLU A 871 -10.24 14.94 4.23
N ILE A 872 -10.85 15.09 3.05
CA ILE A 872 -11.57 16.29 2.66
C ILE A 872 -12.98 15.90 2.20
N PRO A 873 -14.06 16.50 2.74
CA PRO A 873 -15.40 16.25 2.21
C PRO A 873 -15.50 16.64 0.73
N ILE A 874 -16.37 15.96 -0.01
CA ILE A 874 -16.76 16.43 -1.35
C ILE A 874 -17.46 17.78 -1.25
N SER A 875 -17.28 18.65 -2.25
CA SER A 875 -18.12 19.85 -2.35
C SER A 875 -19.57 19.45 -2.63
N THR A 876 -20.47 19.90 -1.76
CA THR A 876 -21.91 19.72 -1.87
C THR A 876 -22.56 20.94 -2.51
N ILE A 877 -23.75 20.77 -3.08
CA ILE A 877 -24.57 21.89 -3.59
C ILE A 877 -24.76 22.94 -2.48
N ASP A 878 -24.92 22.46 -1.25
CA ASP A 878 -25.13 23.29 -0.07
C ASP A 878 -23.88 24.10 0.36
N SER A 879 -22.68 23.51 0.30
CA SER A 879 -21.42 24.22 0.65
C SER A 879 -21.09 25.42 -0.24
N VAL A 880 -21.77 25.54 -1.38
CA VAL A 880 -21.71 26.71 -2.26
C VAL A 880 -22.76 27.75 -1.87
N LEU A 881 -23.89 27.33 -1.31
CA LEU A 881 -25.00 28.21 -0.92
C LEU A 881 -24.75 28.92 0.40
N GLU A 882 -23.97 28.32 1.29
CA GLU A 882 -23.52 28.91 2.56
C GLU A 882 -22.64 30.17 2.37
N GLY A 883 -22.16 30.44 1.16
CA GLY A 883 -21.45 31.68 0.81
C GLY A 883 -22.32 32.84 0.29
N ASP A 884 -23.51 32.56 -0.25
CA ASP A 884 -24.35 33.54 -0.98
C ASP A 884 -25.72 33.81 -0.31
N ASN A 885 -26.14 33.01 0.69
CA ASN A 885 -27.55 32.99 1.10
C ASN A 885 -27.74 32.79 2.63
N SER A 886 -27.83 33.90 3.37
CA SER A 886 -28.03 33.96 4.83
C SER A 886 -29.16 33.06 5.34
N ASP A 887 -30.29 33.11 4.64
CA ASP A 887 -31.56 32.53 5.04
C ASP A 887 -31.50 30.99 5.07
N ILE A 888 -30.59 30.39 4.30
CA ILE A 888 -30.34 28.94 4.31
C ILE A 888 -29.52 28.54 5.53
N LEU A 889 -28.54 29.35 5.93
CA LEU A 889 -27.68 29.08 7.08
C LEU A 889 -28.48 29.17 8.38
N GLU A 890 -29.39 30.14 8.50
CA GLU A 890 -30.32 30.28 9.61
C GLU A 890 -31.27 29.07 9.70
N LEU A 891 -31.98 28.73 8.61
CA LEU A 891 -32.85 27.54 8.56
C LEU A 891 -32.11 26.21 8.82
N ARG A 892 -30.81 26.13 8.53
CA ARG A 892 -29.95 24.97 8.85
C ARG A 892 -29.61 24.92 10.33
N LYS A 893 -29.33 26.07 10.94
CA LYS A 893 -29.10 26.16 12.38
C LYS A 893 -30.37 25.77 13.14
N ASP A 894 -31.53 26.30 12.75
CA ASP A 894 -32.83 25.89 13.29
C ASP A 894 -33.03 24.37 13.22
N ALA A 895 -32.68 23.75 12.09
CA ALA A 895 -32.81 22.30 11.90
C ALA A 895 -31.83 21.47 12.76
N ALA A 896 -30.65 22.01 13.08
CA ALA A 896 -29.67 21.38 13.96
C ALA A 896 -30.05 21.54 15.45
N ASP A 897 -30.47 22.74 15.84
CA ASP A 897 -30.94 23.06 17.19
C ASP A 897 -32.18 22.21 17.54
N LEU A 898 -33.13 22.02 16.59
CA LEU A 898 -34.26 21.09 16.71
C LEU A 898 -33.84 19.61 16.82
N LEU A 899 -32.78 19.19 16.12
CA LEU A 899 -32.28 17.81 16.18
C LEU A 899 -31.67 17.50 17.55
N GLU A 900 -30.91 18.43 18.13
CA GLU A 900 -30.33 18.27 19.45
C GLU A 900 -31.39 18.33 20.57
N GLU A 901 -32.40 19.21 20.46
CA GLU A 901 -33.56 19.19 21.36
C GLU A 901 -34.30 17.84 21.28
N GLN A 902 -34.46 17.28 20.08
CA GLN A 902 -35.05 15.94 19.92
C GLN A 902 -34.20 14.84 20.57
N ARG A 903 -32.87 14.92 20.46
CA ARG A 903 -31.93 13.96 21.05
C ARG A 903 -32.02 13.98 22.58
N VAL A 904 -31.89 15.15 23.20
CA VAL A 904 -31.97 15.32 24.65
C VAL A 904 -33.35 14.93 25.20
N LEU A 905 -34.43 15.17 24.46
CA LEU A 905 -35.77 14.71 24.86
C LEU A 905 -35.93 13.20 24.81
N ARG A 906 -35.43 12.52 23.76
CA ARG A 906 -35.60 11.07 23.58
C ARG A 906 -34.61 10.24 24.38
N ASP A 907 -33.32 10.52 24.24
CA ASP A 907 -32.23 9.65 24.69
C ASP A 907 -31.83 9.91 26.16
N GLU A 908 -32.28 11.03 26.73
CA GLU A 908 -31.98 11.43 28.10
C GLU A 908 -33.27 11.65 28.92
N THR A 909 -34.14 12.59 28.51
CA THR A 909 -35.30 13.03 29.30
C THR A 909 -36.40 11.96 29.43
N ILE A 910 -36.83 11.36 28.31
CA ILE A 910 -37.89 10.35 28.30
C ILE A 910 -37.45 9.08 29.03
N LEU A 911 -36.22 8.60 28.79
CA LEU A 911 -35.68 7.42 29.48
C LEU A 911 -35.52 7.67 31.00
N TYR A 912 -35.11 8.86 31.42
CA TYR A 912 -35.07 9.22 32.84
C TYR A 912 -36.46 9.16 33.49
N LEU A 913 -37.48 9.75 32.86
CA LEU A 913 -38.85 9.79 33.38
C LEU A 913 -39.47 8.39 33.44
N GLU A 914 -39.27 7.57 32.42
CA GLU A 914 -39.71 6.16 32.39
C GLU A 914 -39.04 5.34 33.51
N HIS A 915 -37.75 5.56 33.76
CA HIS A 915 -37.03 4.94 34.87
C HIS A 915 -37.54 5.41 36.25
N GLN A 916 -37.80 6.71 36.45
CA GLN A 916 -38.38 7.20 37.71
C GLN A 916 -39.77 6.59 37.96
N ILE A 917 -40.63 6.54 36.96
CA ILE A 917 -41.96 5.89 37.03
C ILE A 917 -41.82 4.41 37.44
N GLY A 918 -40.84 3.69 36.86
CA GLY A 918 -40.52 2.31 37.23
C GLY A 918 -40.08 2.12 38.69
N LEU A 919 -39.40 3.11 39.29
CA LEU A 919 -38.96 3.07 40.70
C LEU A 919 -40.06 3.39 41.72
N ILE A 920 -41.11 4.14 41.33
CA ILE A 920 -42.16 4.59 42.25
C ILE A 920 -42.93 3.42 42.89
N GLN A 921 -43.22 2.35 42.14
CA GLN A 921 -43.99 1.21 42.66
C GLN A 921 -43.17 0.34 43.66
N PRO A 922 -41.93 -0.09 43.38
CA PRO A 922 -41.07 -0.75 44.37
C PRO A 922 -40.83 0.11 45.63
N ALA A 923 -40.64 1.42 45.46
CA ALA A 923 -40.45 2.34 46.59
C ALA A 923 -41.72 2.49 47.45
N LEU A 924 -42.91 2.50 46.83
CA LEU A 924 -44.19 2.43 47.55
C LEU A 924 -44.32 1.12 48.34
N GLU A 925 -44.01 -0.02 47.73
CA GLU A 925 -44.08 -1.33 48.41
C GLU A 925 -43.14 -1.42 49.61
N ALA A 926 -41.90 -0.93 49.47
CA ALA A 926 -40.95 -0.83 50.59
C ALA A 926 -41.50 0.04 51.74
N LYS A 927 -42.06 1.22 51.45
CA LYS A 927 -42.65 2.10 52.49
C LYS A 927 -43.95 1.55 53.09
N LEU A 928 -44.73 0.76 52.34
CA LEU A 928 -45.86 0.00 52.90
C LEU A 928 -45.40 -1.16 53.80
N GLY A 929 -44.21 -1.71 53.55
CA GLY A 929 -43.49 -2.61 54.46
C GLY A 929 -43.08 -1.91 55.76
N GLU A 930 -42.42 -0.76 55.68
CA GLU A 930 -42.04 0.06 56.85
C GLU A 930 -43.25 0.42 57.72
N CYS A 931 -44.38 0.81 57.14
CA CYS A 931 -45.62 1.04 57.90
C CYS A 931 -46.08 -0.20 58.71
N LYS A 932 -45.78 -1.43 58.27
CA LYS A 932 -46.12 -2.66 59.00
C LYS A 932 -45.14 -2.95 60.14
N THR A 933 -43.84 -2.72 59.93
CA THR A 933 -42.80 -2.97 60.94
C THR A 933 -42.70 -1.87 62.00
N GLN A 934 -43.05 -0.63 61.67
CA GLN A 934 -43.04 0.50 62.60
C GLN A 934 -44.25 0.50 63.57
N PHE A 935 -45.37 -0.11 63.19
CA PHE A 935 -46.63 -0.08 63.95
C PHE A 935 -47.15 -1.49 64.30
N VAL A 936 -46.25 -2.40 64.67
CA VAL A 936 -46.60 -3.77 65.11
C VAL A 936 -47.60 -3.73 66.26
N GLY A 937 -48.67 -4.51 66.15
CA GLY A 937 -49.78 -4.55 67.12
C GLY A 937 -50.76 -3.37 67.06
N LYS A 938 -50.47 -2.28 66.34
CA LYS A 938 -51.27 -1.04 66.33
C LYS A 938 -52.04 -0.83 65.03
N ALA A 939 -53.02 -1.70 64.76
CA ALA A 939 -53.71 -1.79 63.47
C ALA A 939 -54.33 -0.48 62.93
N LYS A 940 -54.81 0.44 63.80
CA LYS A 940 -55.28 1.77 63.37
C LYS A 940 -54.14 2.62 62.79
N ASP A 941 -52.99 2.64 63.45
CA ASP A 941 -51.84 3.47 63.10
C ASP A 941 -51.15 2.92 61.84
N THR A 942 -51.02 1.59 61.73
CA THR A 942 -50.57 0.89 60.50
C THR A 942 -51.40 1.35 59.29
N LYS A 943 -52.73 1.36 59.43
CA LYS A 943 -53.67 1.71 58.34
C LYS A 943 -53.59 3.20 58.00
N ALA A 944 -53.48 4.08 58.99
CA ALA A 944 -53.28 5.52 58.79
C ALA A 944 -51.94 5.85 58.09
N CYS A 945 -50.87 5.13 58.43
CA CYS A 945 -49.57 5.21 57.76
C CYS A 945 -49.69 4.81 56.28
N GLN A 946 -50.25 3.62 56.01
CA GLN A 946 -50.39 3.08 54.66
C GLN A 946 -51.23 3.97 53.74
N VAL A 947 -52.34 4.55 54.23
CA VAL A 947 -53.16 5.49 53.45
C VAL A 947 -52.37 6.75 53.08
N ARG A 948 -51.61 7.33 54.03
CA ARG A 948 -50.81 8.54 53.82
C ARG A 948 -49.68 8.31 52.82
N VAL A 949 -48.96 7.19 52.93
CA VAL A 949 -47.91 6.78 51.99
C VAL A 949 -48.50 6.54 50.60
N THR A 950 -49.57 5.74 50.50
CA THR A 950 -50.23 5.43 49.22
C THR A 950 -50.71 6.69 48.50
N LYS A 951 -51.26 7.67 49.24
CA LYS A 951 -51.66 8.96 48.67
C LYS A 951 -50.45 9.70 48.06
N ARG A 952 -49.38 9.91 48.83
CA ARG A 952 -48.18 10.65 48.39
C ARG A 952 -47.53 10.03 47.15
N TYR A 953 -47.39 8.71 47.11
CA TYR A 953 -46.77 8.02 45.96
C TYR A 953 -47.69 8.02 44.72
N LYS A 954 -49.02 7.96 44.88
CA LYS A 954 -49.97 8.14 43.77
C LYS A 954 -50.01 9.57 43.23
N GLU A 955 -49.74 10.57 44.07
CA GLU A 955 -49.61 11.98 43.65
C GLU A 955 -48.30 12.21 42.89
N ALA A 956 -47.18 11.63 43.34
CA ALA A 956 -45.91 11.64 42.61
C ALA A 956 -46.01 10.92 41.25
N LEU A 957 -46.61 9.73 41.20
CA LEU A 957 -46.81 8.98 39.95
C LEU A 957 -47.56 9.81 38.90
N LYS A 958 -48.65 10.47 39.29
CA LYS A 958 -49.44 11.35 38.42
C LYS A 958 -48.69 12.59 37.92
N LEU A 959 -47.64 13.02 38.62
CA LEU A 959 -46.77 14.11 38.18
C LEU A 959 -45.80 13.61 37.10
N GLU A 960 -45.07 12.52 37.36
CA GLU A 960 -44.11 11.99 36.38
C GLU A 960 -44.79 11.44 35.11
N GLU A 961 -45.97 10.80 35.24
CA GLU A 961 -46.80 10.44 34.08
C GLU A 961 -47.24 11.67 33.26
N ARG A 962 -47.34 12.86 33.86
CA ARG A 962 -47.64 14.11 33.13
C ARG A 962 -46.39 14.62 32.42
N ASN A 963 -45.28 14.72 33.15
CA ASN A 963 -43.97 15.10 32.61
C ASN A 963 -43.61 14.26 31.37
N LEU A 964 -43.79 12.93 31.45
CA LEU A 964 -43.54 12.00 30.34
C LEU A 964 -44.47 12.22 29.14
N ARG A 965 -45.75 12.54 29.37
CA ARG A 965 -46.71 12.88 28.30
C ARG A 965 -46.35 14.19 27.61
N GLU A 966 -45.90 15.19 28.36
CA GLU A 966 -45.49 16.50 27.82
C GLU A 966 -44.16 16.40 27.04
N ALA A 967 -43.17 15.67 27.56
CA ALA A 967 -41.91 15.40 26.86
C ALA A 967 -42.11 14.64 25.54
N ARG A 968 -42.92 13.56 25.54
CA ARG A 968 -43.28 12.83 24.31
C ARG A 968 -43.98 13.72 23.29
N LYS A 969 -44.94 14.56 23.74
CA LYS A 969 -45.66 15.51 22.87
C LYS A 969 -44.72 16.56 22.26
N ARG A 970 -43.74 17.09 22.99
CA ARG A 970 -42.74 18.01 22.42
C ARG A 970 -41.85 17.30 21.40
N ALA A 971 -41.42 16.07 21.66
CA ALA A 971 -40.64 15.28 20.70
C ALA A 971 -41.40 14.98 19.38
N GLU A 972 -42.72 14.80 19.44
CA GLU A 972 -43.59 14.73 18.26
C GLU A 972 -43.69 16.08 17.52
N GLN A 973 -43.89 17.18 18.24
CA GLN A 973 -43.95 18.54 17.66
C GLN A 973 -42.65 18.91 16.93
N ILE A 974 -41.49 18.66 17.54
CA ILE A 974 -40.17 18.85 16.94
C ILE A 974 -40.03 18.06 15.64
N THR A 975 -40.55 16.82 15.59
CA THR A 975 -40.54 16.01 14.36
C THR A 975 -41.29 16.72 13.23
N GLY A 976 -42.46 17.29 13.52
CA GLY A 976 -43.26 18.07 12.58
C GLY A 976 -42.70 19.46 12.25
N GLU A 977 -41.89 20.05 13.12
CA GLU A 977 -41.16 21.30 12.88
C GLU A 977 -39.95 21.05 11.96
N TYR A 978 -39.12 20.06 12.29
CA TYR A 978 -37.99 19.61 11.48
C TYR A 978 -38.42 19.21 10.05
N GLU A 979 -39.54 18.48 9.89
CA GLU A 979 -40.10 18.17 8.58
C GLU A 979 -40.44 19.42 7.75
N LYS A 980 -41.00 20.46 8.38
CA LYS A 980 -41.36 21.72 7.69
C LYS A 980 -40.10 22.48 7.28
N THR A 981 -39.09 22.55 8.16
CA THR A 981 -37.81 23.20 7.88
C THR A 981 -37.04 22.46 6.79
N GLY A 982 -36.97 21.14 6.83
CA GLY A 982 -36.42 20.31 5.74
C GLY A 982 -37.14 20.56 4.40
N LYS A 983 -38.48 20.63 4.39
CA LYS A 983 -39.27 20.97 3.19
C LYS A 983 -39.02 22.40 2.68
N LYS A 984 -38.67 23.37 3.54
CA LYS A 984 -38.18 24.70 3.12
C LYS A 984 -36.79 24.59 2.47
N ILE A 985 -35.81 23.98 3.16
CA ILE A 985 -34.43 23.82 2.70
C ILE A 985 -34.41 23.15 1.32
N VAL A 986 -35.09 22.00 1.17
CA VAL A 986 -35.17 21.27 -0.11
C VAL A 986 -35.74 22.15 -1.24
N ARG A 987 -36.76 22.97 -0.99
CA ARG A 987 -37.30 23.89 -2.02
C ARG A 987 -36.28 24.95 -2.45
N ILE A 988 -35.43 25.43 -1.54
CA ILE A 988 -34.39 26.43 -1.85
C ILE A 988 -33.21 25.76 -2.55
N THR A 989 -32.70 24.63 -2.05
CA THR A 989 -31.63 23.84 -2.71
C THR A 989 -32.05 23.37 -4.12
N VAL A 990 -33.32 23.02 -4.34
CA VAL A 990 -33.86 22.66 -5.68
C VAL A 990 -33.96 23.87 -6.62
N LYS A 991 -34.20 25.09 -6.12
CA LYS A 991 -34.04 26.31 -6.93
C LYS A 991 -32.57 26.53 -7.29
N ALA A 992 -31.68 26.45 -6.31
CA ALA A 992 -30.24 26.62 -6.49
C ALA A 992 -29.61 25.61 -7.46
N ARG A 993 -30.07 24.34 -7.46
CA ARG A 993 -29.63 23.31 -8.42
C ARG A 993 -29.88 23.71 -9.89
N LYS A 994 -30.73 24.70 -10.17
CA LYS A 994 -31.00 25.22 -11.52
C LYS A 994 -30.15 26.45 -11.88
N SER A 995 -29.22 26.90 -11.03
CA SER A 995 -28.45 28.14 -11.21
C SER A 995 -26.97 28.01 -10.84
N GLY A 996 -26.08 28.49 -11.73
CA GLY A 996 -24.71 28.84 -11.38
C GLY A 996 -23.83 27.72 -10.84
N LEU A 997 -23.08 28.03 -9.77
CA LEU A 997 -21.96 27.22 -9.28
C LEU A 997 -22.39 25.89 -8.62
N GLY A 998 -23.64 25.73 -8.19
CA GLY A 998 -24.13 24.46 -7.60
C GLY A 998 -23.93 23.26 -8.54
N MET A 999 -24.08 23.46 -9.85
CA MET A 999 -23.83 22.43 -10.89
C MET A 999 -22.34 22.10 -11.10
N LEU A 1000 -21.42 22.91 -10.55
CA LEU A 1000 -19.97 22.72 -10.59
C LEU A 1000 -19.43 22.05 -9.31
N THR A 1001 -20.29 21.65 -8.38
CA THR A 1001 -19.91 20.87 -7.20
C THR A 1001 -19.60 19.42 -7.56
N GLN A 1002 -18.84 18.75 -6.69
CA GLN A 1002 -18.53 17.33 -6.87
C GLN A 1002 -19.78 16.46 -6.68
N GLN A 1003 -20.63 16.78 -5.69
CA GLN A 1003 -21.94 16.13 -5.51
C GLN A 1003 -22.77 16.15 -6.80
N ALA A 1004 -23.03 17.35 -7.37
CA ALA A 1004 -23.86 17.46 -8.58
C ALA A 1004 -23.26 16.69 -9.77
N GLN A 1005 -21.93 16.62 -9.89
CA GLN A 1005 -21.29 15.84 -10.96
C GLN A 1005 -21.34 14.33 -10.72
N LEU A 1006 -21.37 13.84 -9.47
CA LEU A 1006 -21.57 12.42 -9.18
C LEU A 1006 -23.01 11.99 -9.52
N GLU A 1007 -24.00 12.76 -9.07
CA GLU A 1007 -25.42 12.54 -9.34
C GLU A 1007 -25.73 12.65 -10.85
N ASP A 1008 -25.45 13.80 -11.46
CA ASP A 1008 -25.91 14.09 -12.82
C ASP A 1008 -25.06 13.41 -13.90
N ARG A 1009 -23.72 13.35 -13.75
CA ARG A 1009 -22.79 12.82 -14.76
C ARG A 1009 -22.35 11.38 -14.50
N CYS A 1010 -22.08 11.00 -13.25
CA CYS A 1010 -21.64 9.63 -12.94
C CYS A 1010 -22.80 8.67 -12.65
N LYS A 1011 -24.02 9.17 -12.40
CA LYS A 1011 -25.19 8.38 -11.99
C LYS A 1011 -24.92 7.57 -10.73
N ILE A 1012 -24.45 8.26 -9.70
CA ILE A 1012 -24.13 7.74 -8.36
C ILE A 1012 -24.82 8.63 -7.34
N GLY A 1013 -25.52 8.05 -6.36
CA GLY A 1013 -26.25 8.79 -5.32
C GLY A 1013 -27.71 9.13 -5.67
N ILE A 1014 -28.28 8.46 -6.68
CA ILE A 1014 -29.70 8.50 -7.09
C ILE A 1014 -30.21 7.05 -7.13
#